data_AF-A0AAN7T0C3-F1
#
_entry.id   AF-A0AAN7T0C3-F1
#
_cell.length_a   1.000
_cell.length_b   1.000
_cell.length_c   1.000
_cell.angle_alpha   90.00
_cell.angle_beta   90.00
_cell.angle_gamma   90.00
#
_symmetry.space_group_name_H-M   'P 1'
#
loop_
_entity.id
_entity.type
_entity.pdbx_description
1 polymer ?
#
loop_
_entity_poly.entity_id
_entity_poly.type
_entity_poly.pdbx_seq_one_letter_code
_entity_poly.pdbx_strand_id
1 'polypeptide(L)'
;MGLLQLGTPLGWDKAKDAAGQVREWGIEQLLTIWRKNKDKERAMLLWGDEIEYLVVELDQEQQKARLSLSQAEVLQALSEDKELQKHGPIVPDYQGGEVVKNQATLPTFHPEFGRFMLEATPGKPWSIDFKDLLEVEEDMKLRRVIAKQHMGKGQYPVTLTTFPRLGTKDDFITPYYPPSGPALRSQFVPDEIANPHIRFPTLAANIRSRRGRKVELNVPVFHDDKTQWPFHDPTVNYHMHNWPEDDDVRNGAAKENCVYMDAMAFGMGSCCLQITFQAKNINEGRVLYDQLSPLGPILLALTAATPIYKGFLVDTDVRWNQISRAVDDRTREELGEVPLKNDRWQIPKSRYASNSTYIAQDSRLRPEYLDPNLVIDQKLKQRLLDGGMDDMLATHFAHLFIRDPLVIFAEDLKELDVNGSNHFENLQSTNWQHMRFKPPPPDNPNIGWRVEFRSMEIQMTDFENAAFSIFIVLLSRVILSFDLNLYIPIPRTTENMEVAHRREAVLNDKFWFRKNPFPRKTTPSPSPPLQPQHHDTNQTSSEKPTVNGFANSASGAHSSDLPPVDDEYCLMTVNEIINGPGSMAGDKGSQFPGLIPLVRHYLSSLNVSVTTRCQLERYLDLIAGRANGSLWTNSKWIRHFVREHPEYKHDSAVSEKVTYDLINTVVADIEQREDWSSKNGAGWEISRSLDQEPDCIAIVPDHPQYVVIGTYSLSAASDTPQTKRGSLQIHTYSPDGGRDVELDRLDFDFGIYDLQFHPLHHEWLGAATSHGEIRFYVVTSHYDEVTDELHSLKLTYYWHVPIEPHSDNGNQAIITFFQFLETEIGRLPSLVTTTQFGNTRLVKAPIAGATPDLSQNIVIHKQSMELEAWTTVAVVDTITNQILILSGGDDSQLIISSIALSGGSYTEADARLDLTRLSPQKLLADRRNHSAGVVAIFWLGRHPSHAMGEGTDVQDTPAQSPPYLFLTGSYDEHLRLFLLPSPSLHDQKSRLETIGTIHLEGGVWRIILLDTYTTEVLVTNYILLIAGHATGAFVVRLTCKRGLDDDWEYAFKVEKQFTEHESLVYAVVAKKDELVHGKWDVISTSFYDKKICNWGWVDEEKE
;
A
#
# COMPACT_ATOMS: atom_id res chain seq x y z
N MET A 1 15.08 -3.11 24.08
CA MET A 1 15.30 -2.22 25.25
C MET A 1 16.64 -2.36 26.01
N GLY A 2 16.91 -1.49 27.01
CA GLY A 2 18.10 -1.59 27.90
C GLY A 2 17.98 -2.71 28.93
N LEU A 3 19.11 -3.24 29.42
CA LEU A 3 19.17 -4.42 30.31
C LEU A 3 18.21 -4.32 31.52
N LEU A 4 17.38 -5.36 31.69
CA LEU A 4 16.54 -5.58 32.88
C LEU A 4 17.35 -6.31 33.95
N GLN A 5 18.18 -5.55 34.66
CA GLN A 5 18.87 -6.07 35.84
C GLN A 5 17.98 -5.93 37.08
N LEU A 6 18.02 -6.97 37.91
CA LEU A 6 17.46 -6.94 39.26
C LEU A 6 18.44 -6.21 40.19
N GLY A 7 17.93 -5.30 41.02
CA GLY A 7 18.71 -4.54 41.97
C GLY A 7 17.84 -3.62 42.83
N THR A 8 18.47 -2.93 43.78
CA THR A 8 17.78 -1.98 44.65
C THR A 8 17.78 -0.58 44.01
N PRO A 9 16.68 -0.11 43.41
CA PRO A 9 16.66 1.20 42.75
C PRO A 9 16.81 2.34 43.77
N LEU A 10 17.48 3.41 43.36
CA LEU A 10 17.52 4.66 44.11
C LEU A 10 16.34 5.56 43.73
N GLY A 11 15.64 6.07 44.74
CA GLY A 11 14.74 7.20 44.57
C GLY A 11 15.51 8.48 44.21
N TRP A 12 14.84 9.45 43.60
CA TRP A 12 15.45 10.60 42.96
C TRP A 12 16.47 11.36 43.82
N ASP A 13 16.19 11.66 45.09
CA ASP A 13 17.12 12.42 45.94
C ASP A 13 18.51 11.74 46.03
N LYS A 14 18.52 10.42 46.21
CA LYS A 14 19.76 9.63 46.24
C LYS A 14 20.37 9.45 44.86
N ALA A 15 19.54 9.31 43.82
CA ALA A 15 20.01 9.19 42.44
C ALA A 15 20.71 10.48 41.97
N LYS A 16 20.19 11.64 42.36
CA LYS A 16 20.77 12.96 42.10
C LYS A 16 22.17 13.10 42.71
N ASP A 17 22.35 12.65 43.95
CA ASP A 17 23.66 12.67 44.62
C ASP A 17 24.68 11.76 43.91
N ALA A 18 24.24 10.61 43.39
CA ALA A 18 25.08 9.66 42.67
C ALA A 18 25.33 10.03 41.19
N ALA A 19 24.59 11.00 40.64
CA ALA A 19 24.59 11.31 39.20
C ALA A 19 25.98 11.64 38.64
N GLY A 20 26.80 12.38 39.41
CA GLY A 20 28.17 12.71 39.03
C GLY A 20 29.07 11.47 38.90
N GLN A 21 29.01 10.57 39.88
CA GLN A 21 29.76 9.33 39.90
C GLN A 21 29.38 8.42 38.71
N VAL A 22 28.09 8.26 38.43
CA VAL A 22 27.60 7.46 37.29
C VAL A 22 28.07 8.03 35.96
N ARG A 23 28.09 9.37 35.79
CA ARG A 23 28.62 10.01 34.58
C ARG A 23 30.12 9.74 34.42
N GLU A 24 30.91 9.94 35.47
CA GLU A 24 32.36 9.70 35.43
C GLU A 24 32.69 8.23 35.11
N TRP A 25 32.02 7.29 35.79
CA TRP A 25 32.20 5.86 35.58
C TRP A 25 31.71 5.38 34.21
N GLY A 26 30.60 5.93 33.73
CA GLY A 26 30.06 5.66 32.39
C GLY A 26 31.01 6.09 31.27
N ILE A 27 31.76 7.20 31.45
CA ILE A 27 32.78 7.61 30.47
C ILE A 27 33.96 6.63 30.44
N GLU A 28 34.41 6.11 31.59
CA GLU A 28 35.49 5.12 31.62
C GLU A 28 35.07 3.79 30.97
N GLN A 29 33.83 3.34 31.21
CA GLN A 29 33.25 2.18 30.52
C GLN A 29 33.17 2.42 29.01
N LEU A 30 32.65 3.58 28.57
CA LEU A 30 32.57 3.94 27.16
C LEU A 30 33.95 3.96 26.49
N LEU A 31 34.96 4.60 27.10
CA LEU A 31 36.32 4.62 26.58
C LEU A 31 36.91 3.21 26.46
N THR A 32 36.62 2.34 27.41
CA THR A 32 37.07 0.95 27.40
C THR A 32 36.41 0.17 26.26
N ILE A 33 35.08 0.28 26.11
CA ILE A 33 34.32 -0.31 25.00
C ILE A 33 34.84 0.19 23.65
N TRP A 34 35.02 1.51 23.51
CA TRP A 34 35.49 2.14 22.29
C TRP A 34 36.92 1.68 21.94
N ARG A 35 37.87 1.74 22.88
CA ARG A 35 39.27 1.29 22.63
C ARG A 35 39.35 -0.17 22.22
N LYS A 36 38.53 -1.04 22.82
CA LYS A 36 38.50 -2.48 22.52
C LYS A 36 37.94 -2.76 21.12
N ASN A 37 37.08 -1.88 20.58
CA ASN A 37 36.30 -2.17 19.37
C ASN A 37 36.46 -1.14 18.23
N LYS A 38 37.25 -0.08 18.38
CA LYS A 38 37.40 0.98 17.35
C LYS A 38 37.98 0.46 16.03
N ASP A 39 38.88 -0.53 16.10
CA ASP A 39 39.54 -1.15 14.94
C ASP A 39 38.81 -2.43 14.48
N LYS A 40 37.61 -2.68 15.02
CA LYS A 40 36.82 -3.88 14.73
C LYS A 40 36.17 -3.79 13.37
N GLU A 41 36.47 -4.76 12.50
CA GLU A 41 35.81 -4.94 11.21
C GLU A 41 35.00 -6.23 11.17
N ARG A 42 33.85 -6.18 10.51
CA ARG A 42 32.98 -7.30 10.20
C ARG A 42 32.99 -7.57 8.71
N ALA A 43 32.71 -8.83 8.36
CA ALA A 43 32.63 -9.24 6.97
C ALA A 43 31.28 -8.89 6.32
N MET A 44 30.21 -8.80 7.12
CA MET A 44 28.84 -8.71 6.61
C MET A 44 28.01 -7.70 7.40
N LEU A 45 27.17 -6.95 6.67
CA LEU A 45 26.10 -6.13 7.24
C LEU A 45 24.98 -7.07 7.66
N LEU A 46 24.61 -7.00 8.93
CA LEU A 46 23.47 -7.71 9.49
C LEU A 46 22.42 -6.69 9.92
N TRP A 47 21.17 -7.10 10.03
CA TRP A 47 20.13 -6.23 10.55
C TRP A 47 19.04 -7.02 11.28
N GLY A 48 18.15 -6.34 11.98
CA GLY A 48 17.01 -6.94 12.64
C GLY A 48 15.93 -5.91 12.88
N ASP A 49 14.68 -6.35 12.80
CA ASP A 49 13.50 -5.59 13.17
C ASP A 49 13.08 -5.88 14.62
N GLU A 50 12.49 -4.88 15.26
CA GLU A 50 11.83 -4.98 16.57
C GLU A 50 10.38 -4.50 16.36
N ILE A 51 9.41 -5.37 16.66
CA ILE A 51 7.98 -5.07 16.56
C ILE A 51 7.35 -5.14 17.96
N GLU A 52 6.44 -4.21 18.22
CA GLU A 52 5.75 -4.09 19.49
C GLU A 52 4.25 -4.33 19.31
N TYR A 53 3.66 -5.11 20.22
CA TYR A 53 2.24 -5.48 20.24
C TYR A 53 1.56 -4.93 21.48
N LEU A 54 0.28 -4.59 21.35
CA LEU A 54 -0.66 -4.47 22.45
C LEU A 54 -1.35 -5.81 22.68
N VAL A 55 -1.43 -6.27 23.92
CA VAL A 55 -2.24 -7.42 24.33
C VAL A 55 -3.64 -6.92 24.63
N VAL A 56 -4.60 -7.22 23.76
CA VAL A 56 -5.99 -6.72 23.85
C VAL A 56 -6.94 -7.89 24.08
N GLU A 57 -7.78 -7.78 25.10
CA GLU A 57 -8.92 -8.69 25.32
C GLU A 57 -10.16 -8.17 24.59
N LEU A 58 -10.72 -9.02 23.72
CA LEU A 58 -12.02 -8.82 23.07
C LEU A 58 -13.08 -9.66 23.78
N ASP A 59 -13.97 -8.97 24.48
CA ASP A 59 -15.16 -9.53 25.10
C ASP A 59 -16.31 -9.45 24.11
N GLN A 60 -16.53 -10.56 23.39
CA GLN A 60 -17.56 -10.67 22.35
C GLN A 60 -18.98 -10.54 22.91
N GLU A 61 -19.22 -10.96 24.15
CA GLU A 61 -20.54 -10.91 24.79
C GLU A 61 -20.92 -9.48 25.16
N GLN A 62 -19.97 -8.71 25.71
CA GLN A 62 -20.19 -7.32 26.11
C GLN A 62 -19.87 -6.31 25.00
N GLN A 63 -19.29 -6.77 23.89
CA GLN A 63 -18.74 -5.93 22.82
C GLN A 63 -17.76 -4.89 23.35
N LYS A 64 -16.76 -5.34 24.13
CA LYS A 64 -15.74 -4.51 24.75
C LYS A 64 -14.34 -4.93 24.36
N ALA A 65 -13.49 -3.95 24.09
CA ALA A 65 -12.06 -4.14 23.94
C ALA A 65 -11.34 -3.53 25.15
N ARG A 66 -10.46 -4.30 25.79
CA ARG A 66 -9.69 -3.87 26.97
C ARG A 66 -8.21 -4.20 26.81
N LEU A 67 -7.32 -3.36 27.33
CA LEU A 67 -5.91 -3.73 27.46
C LEU A 67 -5.74 -4.81 28.53
N SER A 68 -5.18 -5.95 28.16
CA SER A 68 -4.88 -7.04 29.10
C SER A 68 -3.54 -6.81 29.77
N LEU A 69 -3.54 -6.72 31.10
CA LEU A 69 -2.33 -6.56 31.91
C LEU A 69 -1.61 -7.90 32.17
N SER A 70 -1.67 -8.83 31.20
CA SER A 70 -1.21 -10.20 31.30
C SER A 70 0.16 -10.46 30.67
N GLN A 71 0.93 -9.42 30.35
CA GLN A 71 2.25 -9.57 29.70
C GLN A 71 3.16 -10.55 30.45
N ALA A 72 3.27 -10.42 31.77
CA ALA A 72 4.18 -11.25 32.56
C ALA A 72 3.79 -12.73 32.51
N GLU A 73 2.48 -13.01 32.53
CA GLU A 73 1.88 -14.33 32.42
C GLU A 73 2.10 -14.93 31.01
N VAL A 74 1.96 -14.11 29.95
CA VAL A 74 2.24 -14.54 28.56
C VAL A 74 3.72 -14.86 28.37
N LEU A 75 4.63 -13.98 28.83
CA LEU A 75 6.08 -14.22 28.76
C LEU A 75 6.48 -15.45 29.58
N GLN A 76 5.87 -15.65 30.75
CA GLN A 76 6.10 -16.86 31.54
C GLN A 76 5.64 -18.11 30.78
N ALA A 77 4.43 -18.10 30.21
CA ALA A 77 3.91 -19.23 29.43
C ALA A 77 4.83 -19.56 28.23
N LEU A 78 5.28 -18.55 27.47
CA LEU A 78 6.26 -18.71 26.40
C LEU A 78 7.55 -19.34 26.92
N SER A 79 8.07 -18.84 28.05
CA SER A 79 9.30 -19.33 28.65
C SER A 79 9.20 -20.77 29.18
N GLU A 80 8.00 -21.26 29.47
CA GLU A 80 7.74 -22.59 30.03
C GLU A 80 7.35 -23.63 28.96
N ASP A 81 7.13 -23.22 27.71
CA ASP A 81 6.78 -24.12 26.60
C ASP A 81 7.96 -25.05 26.25
N LYS A 82 7.76 -26.34 26.49
CA LYS A 82 8.79 -27.38 26.30
C LYS A 82 9.14 -27.65 24.84
N GLU A 83 8.22 -27.42 23.90
CA GLU A 83 8.48 -27.61 22.48
C GLU A 83 9.28 -26.44 21.92
N LEU A 84 8.96 -25.21 22.33
CA LEU A 84 9.72 -24.02 21.93
C LEU A 84 11.14 -24.05 22.53
N GLN A 85 11.28 -24.47 23.80
CA GLN A 85 12.58 -24.63 24.47
C GLN A 85 13.55 -25.57 23.75
N LYS A 86 13.07 -26.53 22.94
CA LYS A 86 13.96 -27.42 22.15
C LYS A 86 14.79 -26.65 21.13
N HIS A 87 14.36 -25.45 20.74
CA HIS A 87 14.99 -24.63 19.70
C HIS A 87 15.82 -23.46 20.26
N GLY A 88 15.85 -23.28 21.59
CA GLY A 88 16.61 -22.21 22.27
C GLY A 88 15.75 -21.39 23.24
N PRO A 89 16.34 -20.37 23.89
CA PRO A 89 15.60 -19.47 24.76
C PRO A 89 14.69 -18.56 23.91
N ILE A 90 13.39 -18.59 24.18
CA ILE A 90 12.35 -17.79 23.51
C ILE A 90 12.04 -16.49 24.26
N VAL A 91 12.21 -16.51 25.59
CA VAL A 91 12.21 -15.31 26.44
C VAL A 91 13.58 -15.24 27.13
N PRO A 92 14.60 -14.70 26.45
CA PRO A 92 15.97 -14.66 26.99
C PRO A 92 16.05 -13.99 28.36
N ASP A 93 15.21 -12.99 28.60
CA ASP A 93 15.12 -12.25 29.87
C ASP A 93 14.71 -13.15 31.06
N TYR A 94 13.98 -14.23 30.82
CA TYR A 94 13.49 -15.15 31.87
C TYR A 94 14.35 -16.41 31.97
N GLN A 95 14.79 -16.94 30.83
CA GLN A 95 15.43 -18.26 30.75
C GLN A 95 16.94 -18.20 30.94
N GLY A 96 17.58 -17.05 30.70
CA GLY A 96 19.03 -16.88 30.79
C GLY A 96 19.80 -17.76 29.80
N GLY A 97 20.20 -17.21 28.66
CA GLY A 97 21.02 -17.95 27.69
C GLY A 97 21.28 -17.17 26.40
N GLU A 98 22.39 -17.49 25.73
CA GLU A 98 22.64 -17.03 24.35
C GLU A 98 21.84 -17.89 23.37
N VAL A 99 21.25 -17.26 22.36
CA VAL A 99 20.58 -17.96 21.25
C VAL A 99 21.60 -18.84 20.50
N VAL A 100 21.32 -20.14 20.38
CA VAL A 100 22.24 -21.12 19.80
C VAL A 100 22.24 -21.02 18.27
N LYS A 101 23.43 -20.86 17.67
CA LYS A 101 23.62 -20.38 16.29
C LYS A 101 23.25 -21.31 15.12
N ASN A 102 22.78 -22.55 15.32
CA ASN A 102 22.85 -23.57 14.25
C ASN A 102 21.58 -24.40 13.95
N GLN A 103 20.39 -23.98 14.39
CA GLN A 103 19.11 -24.52 13.90
C GLN A 103 18.12 -23.37 13.63
N ALA A 104 17.04 -23.61 12.87
CA ALA A 104 16.01 -22.61 12.61
C ALA A 104 15.61 -21.95 13.94
N THR A 105 15.99 -20.68 14.12
CA THR A 105 15.94 -19.99 15.40
C THR A 105 14.57 -19.36 15.50
N LEU A 106 13.75 -19.88 16.42
CA LEU A 106 12.46 -19.28 16.75
C LEU A 106 12.66 -17.82 17.16
N PRO A 107 11.66 -16.95 16.92
CA PRO A 107 11.72 -15.57 17.36
C PRO A 107 11.85 -15.45 18.88
N THR A 108 12.34 -14.29 19.34
CA THR A 108 12.47 -13.98 20.76
C THR A 108 11.48 -12.91 21.19
N PHE A 109 11.01 -13.00 22.43
CA PHE A 109 10.03 -12.09 23.03
C PHE A 109 10.59 -11.41 24.26
N HIS A 110 10.25 -10.13 24.42
CA HIS A 110 10.77 -9.26 25.46
C HIS A 110 9.64 -8.46 26.12
N PRO A 111 9.79 -8.11 27.42
CA PRO A 111 8.91 -7.16 28.08
C PRO A 111 9.15 -5.72 27.60
N GLU A 112 8.06 -4.97 27.50
CA GLU A 112 8.03 -3.52 27.27
C GLU A 112 7.47 -2.75 28.48
N PHE A 113 7.54 -1.41 28.48
CA PHE A 113 7.08 -0.55 29.57
C PHE A 113 5.64 -0.90 30.01
N GLY A 114 4.72 -1.05 29.07
CA GLY A 114 3.32 -1.38 29.38
C GLY A 114 3.19 -2.84 29.81
N ARG A 115 2.46 -3.10 30.90
CA ARG A 115 2.10 -4.48 31.32
C ARG A 115 1.14 -5.17 30.34
N PHE A 116 0.72 -4.46 29.31
CA PHE A 116 -0.11 -4.91 28.20
C PHE A 116 0.67 -4.92 26.88
N MET A 117 1.99 -4.75 26.89
CA MET A 117 2.80 -4.74 25.66
C MET A 117 3.59 -6.02 25.51
N LEU A 118 3.98 -6.38 24.29
CA LEU A 118 5.02 -7.38 24.03
C LEU A 118 5.94 -6.83 22.95
N GLU A 119 7.26 -6.99 23.09
CA GLU A 119 8.22 -6.76 22.01
C GLU A 119 8.65 -8.12 21.47
N ALA A 120 8.80 -8.24 20.15
CA ALA A 120 9.33 -9.44 19.52
C ALA A 120 10.36 -9.11 18.43
N THR A 121 11.35 -9.98 18.32
CA THR A 121 12.51 -9.84 17.41
C THR A 121 12.78 -11.17 16.71
N PRO A 122 13.45 -11.17 15.54
CA PRO A 122 13.78 -12.41 14.86
C PRO A 122 14.78 -13.22 15.69
N GLY A 123 14.71 -14.56 15.60
CA GLY A 123 15.56 -15.44 16.39
C GLY A 123 17.06 -15.29 16.09
N LYS A 124 17.40 -14.73 14.94
CA LYS A 124 18.76 -14.35 14.56
C LYS A 124 18.67 -13.05 13.75
N PRO A 125 19.75 -12.24 13.72
CA PRO A 125 19.79 -11.11 12.80
C PRO A 125 19.77 -11.60 11.34
N TRP A 126 19.03 -10.87 10.50
CA TRP A 126 18.95 -11.04 9.07
C TRP A 126 20.26 -10.65 8.38
N SER A 127 20.59 -11.36 7.30
CA SER A 127 21.54 -10.88 6.31
C SER A 127 20.88 -9.92 5.31
N ILE A 128 21.67 -9.43 4.37
CA ILE A 128 21.19 -8.63 3.23
C ILE A 128 20.86 -9.48 2.01
N ASP A 129 20.94 -10.81 2.13
CA ASP A 129 20.59 -11.72 1.05
C ASP A 129 19.08 -11.66 0.80
N PHE A 130 18.67 -11.73 -0.46
CA PHE A 130 17.25 -11.63 -0.82
C PHE A 130 16.36 -12.67 -0.18
N LYS A 131 16.91 -13.86 0.11
CA LYS A 131 16.18 -14.89 0.84
C LYS A 131 15.77 -14.40 2.23
N ASP A 132 16.71 -13.84 2.99
CA ASP A 132 16.43 -13.32 4.32
C ASP A 132 15.48 -12.12 4.27
N LEU A 133 15.58 -11.26 3.24
CA LEU A 133 14.62 -10.16 3.05
C LEU A 133 13.18 -10.65 2.87
N LEU A 134 12.99 -11.77 2.17
CA LEU A 134 11.68 -12.36 1.90
C LEU A 134 11.14 -13.20 3.07
N GLU A 135 11.98 -13.56 4.04
CA GLU A 135 11.58 -14.30 5.25
C GLU A 135 11.04 -13.38 6.36
N VAL A 136 11.26 -12.06 6.26
CA VAL A 136 10.87 -11.08 7.30
C VAL A 136 9.37 -11.13 7.61
N GLU A 137 8.52 -11.09 6.58
CA GLU A 137 7.07 -11.11 6.75
C GLU A 137 6.60 -12.40 7.42
N GLU A 138 7.11 -13.55 6.97
CA GLU A 138 6.75 -14.86 7.52
C GLU A 138 7.22 -15.02 8.97
N ASP A 139 8.37 -14.44 9.32
CA ASP A 139 8.84 -14.42 10.70
C ASP A 139 7.99 -13.52 11.60
N MET A 140 7.53 -12.35 11.10
CA MET A 140 6.58 -11.49 11.82
C MET A 140 5.24 -12.21 12.08
N LYS A 141 4.71 -12.92 11.06
CA LYS A 141 3.52 -13.77 11.22
C LYS A 141 3.75 -14.88 12.25
N LEU A 142 4.89 -15.56 12.18
CA LEU A 142 5.25 -16.60 13.15
C LEU A 142 5.30 -16.06 14.58
N ARG A 143 5.87 -14.87 14.79
CA ARG A 143 5.87 -14.20 16.11
C ARG A 143 4.44 -14.00 16.62
N ARG A 144 3.54 -13.51 15.77
CA ARG A 144 2.15 -13.26 16.11
C ARG A 144 1.41 -14.56 16.48
N VAL A 145 1.59 -15.61 15.69
CA VAL A 145 1.01 -16.94 15.94
C VAL A 145 1.51 -17.51 17.26
N ILE A 146 2.82 -17.48 17.50
CA ILE A 146 3.42 -17.95 18.75
C ILE A 146 2.86 -17.15 19.93
N ALA A 147 2.84 -15.81 19.86
CA ALA A 147 2.29 -14.98 20.93
C ALA A 147 0.82 -15.33 21.22
N LYS A 148 -0.03 -15.41 20.18
CA LYS A 148 -1.45 -15.73 20.32
C LYS A 148 -1.70 -17.11 20.93
N GLN A 149 -0.89 -18.12 20.61
CA GLN A 149 -0.99 -19.47 21.20
C GLN A 149 -0.74 -19.48 22.72
N HIS A 150 -0.05 -18.47 23.25
CA HIS A 150 0.30 -18.35 24.67
C HIS A 150 -0.55 -17.29 25.39
N MET A 151 -1.60 -16.77 24.74
CA MET A 151 -2.55 -15.81 25.30
C MET A 151 -3.86 -16.48 25.70
N GLY A 152 -4.66 -15.77 26.51
CA GLY A 152 -6.03 -16.19 26.82
C GLY A 152 -6.92 -16.28 25.58
N LYS A 153 -8.01 -17.07 25.64
CA LYS A 153 -8.91 -17.33 24.50
C LYS A 153 -9.40 -16.06 23.80
N GLY A 154 -9.75 -15.02 24.55
CA GLY A 154 -10.20 -13.72 24.04
C GLY A 154 -9.11 -12.66 23.88
N GLN A 155 -7.83 -12.99 24.10
CA GLN A 155 -6.72 -12.04 24.08
C GLN A 155 -5.93 -12.13 22.77
N TYR A 156 -5.53 -10.99 22.21
CA TYR A 156 -4.89 -10.91 20.90
C TYR A 156 -3.64 -10.03 20.94
N PRO A 157 -2.55 -10.41 20.23
CA PRO A 157 -1.41 -9.54 19.97
C PRO A 157 -1.75 -8.59 18.81
N VAL A 158 -2.09 -7.34 19.11
CA VAL A 158 -2.50 -6.33 18.13
C VAL A 158 -1.37 -5.34 17.88
N THR A 159 -0.98 -5.17 16.62
CA THR A 159 0.02 -4.16 16.21
C THR A 159 -0.67 -2.83 15.94
N LEU A 160 -0.97 -2.10 17.02
CA LEU A 160 -1.53 -0.76 16.96
C LEU A 160 -0.66 0.17 17.80
N THR A 161 -0.36 1.36 17.27
CA THR A 161 0.56 2.29 17.94
C THR A 161 0.11 2.69 19.33
N THR A 162 -1.17 2.98 19.54
CA THR A 162 -1.71 3.30 20.87
C THR A 162 -3.08 2.70 21.04
N PHE A 163 -3.41 2.26 22.25
CA PHE A 163 -4.78 1.85 22.54
C PHE A 163 -5.72 3.08 22.57
N PRO A 164 -6.79 3.12 21.74
CA PRO A 164 -7.59 4.34 21.54
C PRO A 164 -8.16 4.96 22.82
N ARG A 165 -8.58 4.12 23.78
CA ARG A 165 -9.26 4.55 25.03
C ARG A 165 -8.40 4.42 26.28
N LEU A 166 -7.07 4.35 26.15
CA LEU A 166 -6.15 4.31 27.30
C LEU A 166 -6.43 5.50 28.22
N GLY A 167 -6.66 5.26 29.51
CA GLY A 167 -6.87 6.32 30.51
C GLY A 167 -8.24 6.99 30.49
N THR A 168 -9.24 6.39 29.85
CA THR A 168 -10.64 6.81 29.98
C THR A 168 -11.21 6.44 31.35
N LYS A 169 -12.32 7.06 31.78
CA LYS A 169 -12.95 6.77 33.08
C LYS A 169 -13.66 5.41 33.13
N ASP A 170 -13.92 4.85 31.95
CA ASP A 170 -14.66 3.60 31.79
C ASP A 170 -13.71 2.39 31.81
N ASP A 171 -14.26 1.22 31.50
CA ASP A 171 -13.60 -0.08 31.56
C ASP A 171 -12.63 -0.28 30.37
N PHE A 172 -11.37 0.16 30.50
CA PHE A 172 -10.34 0.08 29.44
C PHE A 172 -9.20 -0.90 29.69
N ILE A 173 -9.10 -1.49 30.89
CA ILE A 173 -8.06 -2.46 31.29
C ILE A 173 -8.67 -3.68 31.97
N THR A 174 -8.02 -4.83 31.81
CA THR A 174 -8.37 -6.08 32.47
C THR A 174 -7.10 -6.76 33.05
N PRO A 175 -7.10 -7.16 34.34
CA PRO A 175 -8.11 -6.83 35.34
C PRO A 175 -8.13 -5.34 35.66
N TYR A 176 -9.26 -4.86 36.19
CA TYR A 176 -9.42 -3.46 36.60
C TYR A 176 -8.55 -3.13 37.81
N TYR A 177 -7.93 -1.94 37.76
CA TYR A 177 -7.29 -1.29 38.90
C TYR A 177 -7.76 0.17 38.99
N PRO A 178 -7.95 0.71 40.20
CA PRO A 178 -8.33 2.11 40.37
C PRO A 178 -7.20 3.03 39.85
N PRO A 179 -7.51 4.12 39.12
CA PRO A 179 -6.52 5.08 38.68
C PRO A 179 -5.70 5.67 39.85
N SER A 180 -4.51 6.18 39.53
CA SER A 180 -3.51 6.67 40.47
C SER A 180 -2.75 5.58 41.22
N GLY A 181 -1.53 5.93 41.64
CA GLY A 181 -0.64 5.13 42.46
C GLY A 181 0.60 5.94 42.87
N PRO A 182 1.42 5.45 43.81
CA PRO A 182 2.58 6.17 44.32
C PRO A 182 3.67 6.48 43.27
N ALA A 183 3.79 5.67 42.21
CA ALA A 183 4.82 5.83 41.17
C ALA A 183 4.41 6.87 40.13
N LEU A 184 3.32 6.61 39.37
CA LEU A 184 2.86 7.47 38.28
C LEU A 184 2.10 8.69 38.77
N ARG A 185 1.31 8.56 39.85
CA ARG A 185 0.41 9.61 40.38
C ARG A 185 -0.55 10.21 39.34
N SER A 186 -0.90 9.42 38.33
CA SER A 186 -1.79 9.84 37.26
C SER A 186 -3.24 9.89 37.74
N GLN A 187 -4.02 10.85 37.26
CA GLN A 187 -5.47 10.83 37.46
C GLN A 187 -6.21 9.87 36.53
N PHE A 188 -5.53 9.30 35.52
CA PHE A 188 -6.15 8.54 34.43
C PHE A 188 -5.77 7.06 34.41
N VAL A 189 -4.54 6.72 34.82
CA VAL A 189 -4.04 5.33 34.77
C VAL A 189 -3.55 4.85 36.15
N PRO A 190 -3.73 3.56 36.47
CA PRO A 190 -3.15 2.95 37.67
C PRO A 190 -1.63 2.74 37.51
N ASP A 191 -0.89 2.48 38.60
CA ASP A 191 0.53 2.12 38.51
C ASP A 191 0.73 0.75 37.83
N GLU A 192 -0.24 -0.16 37.98
CA GLU A 192 -0.26 -1.51 37.41
C GLU A 192 -0.31 -1.54 35.88
N ILE A 193 -0.54 -0.38 35.24
CA ILE A 193 -0.41 -0.20 33.79
C ILE A 193 1.04 -0.42 33.33
N ALA A 194 2.01 -0.15 34.21
CA ALA A 194 3.43 -0.34 33.97
C ALA A 194 3.85 -1.76 34.32
N ASN A 195 4.84 -2.27 33.59
CA ASN A 195 5.46 -3.56 33.83
C ASN A 195 6.00 -3.62 35.28
N PRO A 196 5.81 -4.75 35.98
CA PRO A 196 6.15 -4.88 37.41
C PRO A 196 7.66 -4.85 37.68
N HIS A 197 8.51 -5.01 36.66
CA HIS A 197 9.95 -4.90 36.80
C HIS A 197 10.33 -3.50 37.30
N ILE A 198 11.06 -3.46 38.42
CA ILE A 198 11.29 -2.26 39.23
C ILE A 198 11.88 -1.05 38.47
N ARG A 199 12.57 -1.31 37.35
CA ARG A 199 13.09 -0.29 36.42
C ARG A 199 12.01 0.70 35.99
N PHE A 200 10.85 0.22 35.56
CA PHE A 200 9.80 1.07 34.95
C PHE A 200 9.10 2.01 35.94
N PRO A 201 8.58 1.54 37.09
CA PRO A 201 8.00 2.45 38.08
C PRO A 201 9.04 3.39 38.68
N THR A 202 10.30 2.95 38.86
CA THR A 202 11.39 3.84 39.31
C THR A 202 11.65 4.95 38.30
N LEU A 203 11.72 4.61 37.01
CA LEU A 203 11.94 5.59 35.94
C LEU A 203 10.83 6.66 35.96
N ALA A 204 9.57 6.25 35.97
CA ALA A 204 8.46 7.19 35.98
C ALA A 204 8.44 8.07 37.25
N ALA A 205 8.69 7.49 38.42
CA ALA A 205 8.75 8.23 39.68
C ALA A 205 9.92 9.23 39.71
N ASN A 206 11.09 8.84 39.19
CA ASN A 206 12.27 9.71 39.16
C ASN A 206 12.14 10.81 38.10
N ILE A 207 11.52 10.57 36.94
CA ILE A 207 11.17 11.63 35.97
C ILE A 207 10.31 12.69 36.64
N ARG A 208 9.19 12.30 37.25
CA ARG A 208 8.27 13.23 37.94
C ARG A 208 8.98 14.00 39.05
N SER A 209 9.75 13.30 39.88
CA SER A 209 10.45 13.91 41.02
C SER A 209 11.57 14.87 40.58
N ARG A 210 12.32 14.53 39.53
CA ARG A 210 13.31 15.41 38.91
C ARG A 210 12.67 16.65 38.31
N ARG A 211 11.60 16.46 37.54
CA ARG A 211 10.84 17.53 36.88
C ARG A 211 10.21 18.49 37.90
N GLY A 212 9.86 17.99 39.09
CA GLY A 212 9.19 18.73 40.16
C GLY A 212 7.69 18.94 39.92
N ARG A 213 7.12 18.27 38.91
CA ARG A 213 5.71 18.26 38.50
C ARG A 213 5.44 17.02 37.66
N LYS A 214 4.18 16.71 37.38
CA LYS A 214 3.86 15.63 36.42
C LYS A 214 4.39 15.95 35.02
N VAL A 215 4.55 14.89 34.23
CA VAL A 215 4.71 15.06 32.77
C VAL A 215 3.40 15.60 32.21
N GLU A 216 3.49 16.43 31.17
CA GLU A 216 2.34 17.17 30.64
C GLU A 216 2.22 16.91 29.13
N LEU A 217 1.20 16.16 28.72
CA LEU A 217 0.88 15.94 27.32
C LEU A 217 -0.41 16.68 27.00
N ASN A 218 -0.33 17.66 26.09
CA ASN A 218 -1.49 18.35 25.56
C ASN A 218 -1.51 18.12 24.04
N VAL A 219 -2.45 17.29 23.58
CA VAL A 219 -2.59 16.93 22.18
C VAL A 219 -3.79 17.67 21.60
N PRO A 220 -3.65 18.47 20.53
CA PRO A 220 -4.77 19.17 19.93
C PRO A 220 -5.92 18.22 19.61
N VAL A 221 -7.12 18.53 20.08
CA VAL A 221 -8.31 17.73 19.75
C VAL A 221 -8.66 17.94 18.29
N PHE A 222 -9.16 16.89 17.61
CA PHE A 222 -9.75 17.04 16.29
C PHE A 222 -11.01 17.91 16.41
N HIS A 223 -11.19 18.89 15.52
CA HIS A 223 -12.38 19.73 15.48
C HIS A 223 -13.34 19.20 14.42
N ASP A 224 -14.33 18.43 14.85
CA ASP A 224 -15.41 17.89 14.03
C ASP A 224 -16.70 18.72 14.23
N ASP A 225 -17.76 18.41 13.48
CA ASP A 225 -18.96 19.26 13.36
C ASP A 225 -19.65 19.61 14.70
N LYS A 226 -19.56 18.72 15.69
CA LYS A 226 -20.19 18.85 17.02
C LYS A 226 -19.17 18.85 18.16
N THR A 227 -17.88 18.96 17.86
CA THR A 227 -16.88 19.12 18.91
C THR A 227 -17.14 20.45 19.63
N GLN A 228 -17.25 20.42 20.95
CA GLN A 228 -17.46 21.65 21.71
C GLN A 228 -16.25 22.58 21.55
N TRP A 229 -16.50 23.85 21.26
CA TRP A 229 -15.44 24.85 21.05
C TRP A 229 -15.69 26.12 21.90
N PRO A 230 -14.71 26.58 22.70
CA PRO A 230 -13.42 25.94 22.95
C PRO A 230 -13.57 24.58 23.63
N PHE A 231 -12.73 23.62 23.25
CA PHE A 231 -12.73 22.30 23.87
C PHE A 231 -11.98 22.36 25.19
N HIS A 232 -12.66 21.95 26.25
CA HIS A 232 -12.04 21.68 27.55
C HIS A 232 -12.18 20.19 27.82
N ASP A 233 -11.06 19.50 27.97
CA ASP A 233 -11.06 18.06 28.19
C ASP A 233 -11.96 17.67 29.37
N PRO A 234 -13.13 17.03 29.12
CA PRO A 234 -14.14 16.78 30.14
C PRO A 234 -13.74 15.66 31.10
N THR A 235 -12.63 14.96 30.82
CA THR A 235 -12.16 13.84 31.63
C THR A 235 -11.25 14.29 32.77
N VAL A 236 -10.71 15.51 32.73
CA VAL A 236 -9.82 16.07 33.77
C VAL A 236 -10.58 16.24 35.10
N ASN A 237 -10.00 15.74 36.19
CA ASN A 237 -10.57 15.86 37.52
C ASN A 237 -9.92 17.01 38.32
N TYR A 238 -10.49 18.21 38.19
CA TYR A 238 -10.04 19.39 38.94
C TYR A 238 -10.31 19.34 40.45
N HIS A 239 -10.99 18.31 40.96
CA HIS A 239 -11.27 18.12 42.39
C HIS A 239 -10.41 17.04 43.04
N MET A 240 -9.49 16.42 42.29
CA MET A 240 -8.56 15.44 42.83
C MET A 240 -7.46 16.13 43.65
N HIS A 241 -7.16 15.60 44.85
CA HIS A 241 -6.16 16.13 45.79
C HIS A 241 -5.40 15.00 46.49
N ASN A 242 -5.20 13.87 45.81
CA ASN A 242 -4.50 12.72 46.39
C ASN A 242 -2.99 12.97 46.49
N TRP A 243 -2.46 13.76 45.56
CA TRP A 243 -1.05 14.13 45.48
C TRP A 243 -0.89 15.65 45.32
N PRO A 244 0.26 16.23 45.75
CA PRO A 244 0.55 17.63 45.49
C PRO A 244 0.47 18.01 44.00
N GLU A 245 0.92 17.11 43.12
CA GLU A 245 0.90 17.34 41.67
C GLU A 245 -0.51 17.31 41.05
N ASP A 246 -1.56 16.94 41.80
CA ASP A 246 -2.93 17.09 41.30
C ASP A 246 -3.31 18.59 41.14
N ASP A 247 -2.61 19.49 41.82
CA ASP A 247 -2.76 20.94 41.63
C ASP A 247 -2.24 21.42 40.26
N ASP A 248 -1.45 20.62 39.53
CA ASP A 248 -0.87 21.01 38.23
C ASP A 248 -1.96 21.44 37.24
N VAL A 249 -3.09 20.73 37.17
CA VAL A 249 -4.21 21.10 36.27
C VAL A 249 -4.92 22.38 36.71
N ARG A 250 -5.01 22.65 38.02
CA ARG A 250 -5.56 23.91 38.56
C ARG A 250 -4.60 25.09 38.33
N ASN A 251 -3.31 24.79 38.15
CA ASN A 251 -2.27 25.74 37.80
C ASN A 251 -2.04 25.86 36.27
N GLY A 252 -2.93 25.30 35.45
CA GLY A 252 -2.93 25.48 33.99
C GLY A 252 -2.20 24.41 33.18
N ALA A 253 -1.91 23.23 33.75
CA ALA A 253 -1.28 22.13 33.00
C ALA A 253 -2.17 21.57 31.87
N ALA A 254 -3.50 21.56 32.07
CA ALA A 254 -4.46 21.20 31.03
C ALA A 254 -4.78 22.42 30.16
N LYS A 255 -4.45 22.34 28.87
CA LYS A 255 -4.62 23.45 27.91
C LYS A 255 -5.96 23.37 27.21
N GLU A 256 -6.51 24.54 26.88
CA GLU A 256 -7.67 24.66 26.00
C GLU A 256 -7.38 24.00 24.64
N ASN A 257 -8.42 23.42 24.03
CA ASN A 257 -8.40 22.75 22.73
C ASN A 257 -7.47 21.54 22.66
N CYS A 258 -7.10 20.97 23.81
CA CYS A 258 -6.22 19.81 23.91
C CYS A 258 -6.83 18.69 24.76
N VAL A 259 -6.60 17.46 24.34
CA VAL A 259 -6.69 16.27 25.19
C VAL A 259 -5.49 16.26 26.13
N TYR A 260 -5.73 16.23 27.44
CA TYR A 260 -4.69 16.32 28.48
C TYR A 260 -4.35 14.94 29.06
N MET A 261 -3.07 14.58 29.09
CA MET A 261 -2.59 13.33 29.69
C MET A 261 -1.38 13.61 30.58
N ASP A 262 -1.22 12.86 31.67
CA ASP A 262 -0.32 13.21 32.78
C ASP A 262 0.64 12.10 33.24
N ALA A 263 0.82 11.06 32.42
CA ALA A 263 1.59 9.88 32.80
C ALA A 263 2.52 9.38 31.68
N MET A 264 3.62 8.74 32.08
CA MET A 264 4.56 8.08 31.18
C MET A 264 3.88 7.04 30.27
N ALA A 265 2.82 6.39 30.76
CA ALA A 265 2.07 5.37 30.04
C ALA A 265 1.41 5.86 28.75
N PHE A 266 1.07 7.14 28.64
CA PHE A 266 0.49 7.69 27.42
C PHE A 266 1.50 7.89 26.29
N GLY A 267 2.79 7.78 26.60
CA GLY A 267 3.86 7.80 25.61
C GLY A 267 4.53 6.44 25.48
N MET A 268 5.19 5.97 26.54
CA MET A 268 5.92 4.69 26.54
C MET A 268 5.00 3.45 26.51
N GLY A 269 3.68 3.64 26.66
CA GLY A 269 2.68 2.61 26.36
C GLY A 269 2.28 2.55 24.89
N SER A 270 3.05 3.18 24.00
CA SER A 270 2.85 3.15 22.55
C SER A 270 3.78 2.14 21.88
N CYS A 271 3.31 1.45 20.86
CA CYS A 271 4.06 0.52 20.04
C CYS A 271 4.77 1.21 18.85
N CYS A 272 5.86 0.62 18.37
CA CYS A 272 6.56 1.09 17.18
C CYS A 272 7.28 -0.01 16.39
N LEU A 273 7.70 0.35 15.18
CA LEU A 273 8.60 -0.44 14.36
C LEU A 273 10.01 0.15 14.45
N GLN A 274 10.99 -0.65 14.88
CA GLN A 274 12.38 -0.22 14.99
C GLN A 274 13.29 -1.14 14.18
N ILE A 275 14.30 -0.59 13.50
CA ILE A 275 15.22 -1.36 12.66
C ILE A 275 16.65 -1.11 13.12
N THR A 276 17.36 -2.16 13.52
CA THR A 276 18.76 -2.08 13.90
C THR A 276 19.66 -2.70 12.84
N PHE A 277 20.61 -1.90 12.34
CA PHE A 277 21.69 -2.31 11.45
C PHE A 277 22.97 -2.57 12.23
N GLN A 278 23.68 -3.65 11.93
CA GLN A 278 25.07 -3.83 12.29
C GLN A 278 25.96 -3.44 11.12
N ALA A 279 26.70 -2.36 11.29
CA ALA A 279 27.66 -1.87 10.30
C ALA A 279 28.93 -2.72 10.26
N LYS A 280 29.65 -2.63 9.14
CA LYS A 280 30.95 -3.27 8.94
C LYS A 280 31.97 -2.86 10.00
N ASN A 281 32.02 -1.57 10.31
CA ASN A 281 32.92 -0.97 11.29
C ASN A 281 32.32 0.33 11.82
N ILE A 282 33.03 0.99 12.74
CA ILE A 282 32.59 2.26 13.33
C ILE A 282 32.36 3.36 12.28
N ASN A 283 33.16 3.43 11.22
CA ASN A 283 33.07 4.49 10.22
C ASN A 283 31.79 4.35 9.38
N GLU A 284 31.52 3.14 8.87
CA GLU A 284 30.27 2.86 8.16
C GLU A 284 29.05 3.09 9.05
N GLY A 285 29.11 2.70 10.34
CA GLY A 285 28.03 2.94 11.29
C GLY A 285 27.77 4.43 11.52
N ARG A 286 28.81 5.25 11.62
CA ARG A 286 28.65 6.70 11.75
C ARG A 286 28.06 7.34 10.49
N VAL A 287 28.50 6.90 9.30
CA VAL A 287 27.92 7.34 8.02
C VAL A 287 26.45 6.98 7.93
N LEU A 288 26.08 5.73 8.24
CA LEU A 288 24.67 5.31 8.23
C LEU A 288 23.81 6.09 9.23
N TYR A 289 24.30 6.33 10.46
CA TYR A 289 23.60 7.16 11.44
C TYR A 289 23.28 8.55 10.88
N ASP A 290 24.27 9.17 10.23
CA ASP A 290 24.15 10.52 9.68
C ASP A 290 23.23 10.57 8.46
N GLN A 291 23.43 9.67 7.49
CA GLN A 291 22.68 9.68 6.23
C GLN A 291 21.22 9.24 6.40
N LEU A 292 20.92 8.39 7.39
CA LEU A 292 19.54 7.97 7.68
C LEU A 292 18.79 9.01 8.54
N SER A 293 19.48 9.87 9.28
CA SER A 293 18.86 10.84 10.19
C SER A 293 17.81 11.77 9.52
N PRO A 294 18.04 12.34 8.32
CA PRO A 294 17.05 13.15 7.60
C PRO A 294 15.78 12.39 7.18
N LEU A 295 15.84 11.06 7.08
CA LEU A 295 14.71 10.21 6.69
C LEU A 295 13.76 9.91 7.86
N GLY A 296 14.23 10.09 9.11
CA GLY A 296 13.43 9.94 10.32
C GLY A 296 12.04 10.58 10.25
N PRO A 297 11.92 11.90 10.01
CA PRO A 297 10.63 12.58 9.92
C PRO A 297 9.80 12.18 8.69
N ILE A 298 10.45 11.84 7.57
CA ILE A 298 9.75 11.40 6.35
C ILE A 298 9.04 10.07 6.59
N LEU A 299 9.75 9.12 7.18
CA LEU A 299 9.18 7.82 7.52
C LEU A 299 8.20 7.90 8.70
N LEU A 300 8.36 8.84 9.63
CA LEU A 300 7.35 9.13 10.65
C LEU A 300 6.00 9.53 10.01
N ALA A 301 6.02 10.43 9.02
CA ALA A 301 4.80 10.84 8.30
C ALA A 301 4.21 9.71 7.44
N LEU A 302 5.03 8.96 6.71
CA LEU A 302 4.58 7.82 5.87
C LEU A 302 3.95 6.68 6.64
N THR A 303 4.42 6.46 7.86
CA THR A 303 3.97 5.37 8.73
C THR A 303 2.84 5.78 9.68
N ALA A 304 2.42 7.05 9.66
CA ALA A 304 1.41 7.62 10.54
C ALA A 304 0.26 6.67 10.90
N ALA A 305 0.07 6.40 12.20
CA ALA A 305 -0.89 5.42 12.70
C ALA A 305 -1.58 5.82 14.02
N THR A 306 -1.49 7.10 14.44
CA THR A 306 -1.97 7.53 15.77
C THR A 306 -2.92 8.74 15.74
N PRO A 307 -4.21 8.54 15.37
CA PRO A 307 -5.20 9.62 15.34
C PRO A 307 -6.08 9.74 16.59
N ILE A 308 -5.92 8.86 17.59
CA ILE A 308 -6.78 8.82 18.78
C ILE A 308 -5.91 8.83 20.05
N TYR A 309 -6.26 9.68 21.02
CA TYR A 309 -5.74 9.60 22.38
C TYR A 309 -6.87 9.70 23.40
N LYS A 310 -6.82 8.85 24.43
CA LYS A 310 -7.72 8.90 25.60
C LYS A 310 -9.21 9.01 25.22
N GLY A 311 -9.62 8.28 24.19
CA GLY A 311 -11.00 8.26 23.70
C GLY A 311 -11.41 9.50 22.91
N PHE A 312 -10.47 10.25 22.35
CA PHE A 312 -10.76 11.38 21.47
C PHE A 312 -9.95 11.32 20.18
N LEU A 313 -10.58 11.62 19.05
CA LEU A 313 -9.84 11.97 17.83
C LEU A 313 -8.99 13.22 18.10
N VAL A 314 -7.72 13.17 17.69
CA VAL A 314 -6.77 14.27 17.82
C VAL A 314 -6.37 14.81 16.45
N ASP A 315 -5.95 16.08 16.39
CA ASP A 315 -5.52 16.76 15.16
C ASP A 315 -4.02 16.55 14.87
N THR A 316 -3.53 15.36 15.21
CA THR A 316 -2.19 14.85 14.88
C THR A 316 -2.31 13.40 14.43
N ASP A 317 -1.30 12.91 13.71
CA ASP A 317 -1.34 11.57 13.09
C ASP A 317 -0.26 10.60 13.60
N VAL A 318 0.64 11.05 14.49
CA VAL A 318 1.81 10.28 14.94
C VAL A 318 2.05 10.42 16.44
N ARG A 319 2.81 9.49 17.03
CA ARG A 319 3.03 9.40 18.49
C ARG A 319 4.18 10.23 19.06
N TRP A 320 5.09 10.71 18.21
CA TRP A 320 6.46 11.04 18.63
C TRP A 320 6.56 12.10 19.73
N ASN A 321 5.84 13.21 19.61
CA ASN A 321 5.84 14.30 20.59
C ASN A 321 5.14 13.90 21.89
N GLN A 322 4.20 12.97 21.84
CA GLN A 322 3.51 12.44 23.01
C GLN A 322 4.47 11.57 23.82
N ILE A 323 5.26 10.69 23.17
CA ILE A 323 6.33 9.97 23.87
C ILE A 323 7.39 10.93 24.39
N SER A 324 7.79 11.92 23.58
CA SER A 324 8.76 12.94 23.96
C SER A 324 8.39 13.63 25.28
N ARG A 325 7.12 14.02 25.43
CA ARG A 325 6.57 14.69 26.61
C ARG A 325 6.33 13.74 27.77
N ALA A 326 5.98 12.48 27.52
CA ALA A 326 5.74 11.46 28.53
C ALA A 326 6.98 11.09 29.36
N VAL A 327 8.18 11.38 28.85
CA VAL A 327 9.45 11.18 29.56
C VAL A 327 10.33 12.44 29.62
N ASP A 328 9.72 13.62 29.48
CA ASP A 328 10.43 14.88 29.60
C ASP A 328 10.70 15.21 31.08
N ASP A 329 11.91 14.95 31.53
CA ASP A 329 12.35 15.16 32.89
C ASP A 329 12.87 16.59 33.16
N ARG A 330 12.84 17.48 32.16
CA ARG A 330 13.41 18.83 32.27
C ARG A 330 12.74 19.66 33.36
N THR A 331 13.55 20.29 34.20
CA THR A 331 13.08 21.24 35.21
C THR A 331 12.59 22.55 34.56
N ARG A 332 11.98 23.43 35.35
CA ARG A 332 11.60 24.77 34.90
C ARG A 332 12.82 25.63 34.49
N GLU A 333 13.97 25.45 35.14
CA GLU A 333 15.20 26.16 34.76
C GLU A 333 15.73 25.63 33.42
N GLU A 334 15.74 24.30 33.23
CA GLU A 334 16.19 23.68 31.98
C GLU A 334 15.29 24.02 30.79
N LEU A 335 13.98 24.22 31.02
CA LEU A 335 13.02 24.70 30.03
C LEU A 335 13.14 26.22 29.75
N GLY A 336 13.90 26.95 30.57
CA GLY A 336 14.01 28.41 30.48
C GLY A 336 12.77 29.17 30.97
N GLU A 337 11.86 28.51 31.68
CA GLU A 337 10.67 29.14 32.28
C GLU A 337 11.05 30.05 33.47
N VAL A 338 12.16 29.74 34.14
CA VAL A 338 12.76 30.54 35.21
C VAL A 338 14.28 30.66 35.01
N PRO A 339 14.95 31.67 35.59
CA PRO A 339 16.40 31.84 35.45
C PRO A 339 17.19 30.64 35.98
N LEU A 340 18.21 30.23 35.22
CA LEU A 340 19.13 29.14 35.58
C LEU A 340 19.95 29.51 36.84
N LYS A 341 19.80 28.74 37.92
CA LYS A 341 20.45 28.96 39.23
C LYS A 341 21.00 27.68 39.84
N ASN A 342 20.25 26.58 39.76
CA ASN A 342 20.58 25.29 40.37
C ASN A 342 20.93 24.22 39.33
N ASP A 343 20.28 24.27 38.17
CA ASP A 343 20.55 23.36 37.07
C ASP A 343 21.76 23.79 36.24
N ARG A 344 22.29 22.87 35.45
CA ARG A 344 23.56 23.08 34.74
C ARG A 344 23.39 23.86 33.44
N TRP A 345 22.27 23.68 32.76
CA TRP A 345 22.03 24.17 31.41
C TRP A 345 20.55 24.45 31.15
N GLN A 346 20.26 25.33 30.19
CA GLN A 346 18.98 25.32 29.49
C GLN A 346 19.05 24.30 28.36
N ILE A 347 18.08 23.39 28.28
CA ILE A 347 18.10 22.25 27.36
C ILE A 347 16.90 22.31 26.41
N PRO A 348 17.12 22.51 25.09
CA PRO A 348 16.04 22.82 24.15
C PRO A 348 15.10 21.65 23.89
N LYS A 349 15.58 20.41 24.00
CA LYS A 349 14.83 19.19 23.67
C LYS A 349 14.68 18.28 24.89
N SER A 350 13.60 17.51 24.95
CA SER A 350 13.47 16.36 25.84
C SER A 350 14.60 15.35 25.57
N ARG A 351 14.86 14.47 26.53
CA ARG A 351 15.78 13.33 26.34
C ARG A 351 15.23 12.30 25.34
N TYR A 352 13.92 12.32 25.11
CA TYR A 352 13.28 11.66 23.98
C TYR A 352 12.98 12.72 22.92
N ALA A 353 13.73 12.78 21.82
CA ALA A 353 13.60 13.83 20.80
C ALA A 353 14.35 13.49 19.52
N SER A 354 14.29 14.35 18.50
CA SER A 354 15.15 14.20 17.32
C SER A 354 16.65 14.20 17.69
N ASN A 355 17.50 13.58 16.86
CA ASN A 355 18.96 13.65 16.95
C ASN A 355 19.45 15.10 17.07
N SER A 356 20.52 15.31 17.83
CA SER A 356 21.06 16.66 18.10
C SER A 356 22.34 16.98 17.32
N THR A 357 23.01 16.00 16.74
CA THR A 357 24.24 16.21 15.99
C THR A 357 24.46 15.08 15.00
N TYR A 358 25.22 15.37 13.95
CA TYR A 358 25.87 14.38 13.11
C TYR A 358 27.16 13.89 13.77
N ILE A 359 27.62 12.71 13.38
CA ILE A 359 28.72 12.01 14.05
C ILE A 359 29.77 11.45 13.10
N ALA A 360 29.61 11.43 11.77
CA ALA A 360 30.57 10.85 10.84
C ALA A 360 31.79 11.75 10.59
N GLN A 361 32.93 11.12 10.30
CA GLN A 361 34.10 11.80 9.73
C GLN A 361 33.97 11.84 8.20
N ASP A 362 32.94 12.52 7.72
CA ASP A 362 32.61 12.64 6.30
C ASP A 362 33.09 14.01 5.77
N SER A 363 33.83 14.03 4.66
CA SER A 363 34.32 15.27 4.04
C SER A 363 33.19 16.17 3.53
N ARG A 364 31.98 15.61 3.36
CA ARG A 364 30.77 16.31 2.93
C ARG A 364 29.99 16.93 4.09
N LEU A 365 30.29 16.56 5.34
CA LEU A 365 29.67 17.14 6.54
C LEU A 365 30.24 18.54 6.77
N ARG A 366 29.47 19.55 6.37
CA ARG A 366 29.81 20.96 6.57
C ARG A 366 29.45 21.41 8.00
N PRO A 367 30.25 22.27 8.66
CA PRO A 367 29.95 22.81 9.99
C PRO A 367 28.56 23.45 10.09
N GLU A 368 28.08 24.07 9.01
CA GLU A 368 26.77 24.70 8.91
C GLU A 368 25.59 23.70 9.02
N TYR A 369 25.84 22.40 8.89
CA TYR A 369 24.82 21.36 9.13
C TYR A 369 24.63 21.05 10.62
N LEU A 370 25.59 21.41 11.47
CA LEU A 370 25.55 21.15 12.91
C LEU A 370 24.71 22.23 13.61
N ASP A 371 24.18 21.90 14.79
CA ASP A 371 23.50 22.88 15.63
C ASP A 371 24.55 23.74 16.38
N PRO A 372 24.63 25.06 16.12
CA PRO A 372 25.59 25.93 16.80
C PRO A 372 25.28 26.11 18.29
N ASN A 373 24.06 25.78 18.73
CA ASN A 373 23.62 25.90 20.11
C ASN A 373 23.61 24.55 20.85
N LEU A 374 24.29 23.54 20.32
CA LEU A 374 24.35 22.22 20.93
C LEU A 374 24.95 22.30 22.35
N VAL A 375 24.14 21.95 23.34
CA VAL A 375 24.57 21.88 24.74
C VAL A 375 25.47 20.66 24.93
N ILE A 376 26.69 20.88 25.40
CA ILE A 376 27.66 19.82 25.68
C ILE A 376 28.37 20.04 27.00
N ASP A 377 28.69 18.95 27.68
CA ASP A 377 29.62 18.97 28.81
C ASP A 377 31.07 19.02 28.31
N GLN A 378 31.68 20.21 28.34
CA GLN A 378 33.04 20.42 27.85
C GLN A 378 34.08 19.59 28.62
N LYS A 379 33.88 19.34 29.91
CA LYS A 379 34.82 18.54 30.72
C LYS A 379 34.77 17.07 30.29
N LEU A 380 33.56 16.54 30.09
CA LEU A 380 33.39 15.16 29.60
C LEU A 380 33.88 15.01 28.16
N LYS A 381 33.60 15.99 27.29
CA LYS A 381 34.15 16.04 25.92
C LYS A 381 35.68 15.97 25.95
N GLN A 382 36.33 16.81 26.77
CA GLN A 382 37.78 16.81 26.88
C GLN A 382 38.32 15.46 27.37
N ARG A 383 37.65 14.82 28.34
CA ARG A 383 38.04 13.48 28.81
C ARG A 383 38.00 12.43 27.70
N LEU A 384 36.99 12.48 26.83
CA LEU A 384 36.86 11.59 25.67
C LEU A 384 37.96 11.83 24.63
N LEU A 385 38.26 13.10 24.35
CA LEU A 385 39.36 13.53 23.47
C LEU A 385 40.73 13.05 24.00
N ASP A 386 41.02 13.30 25.28
CA ASP A 386 42.23 12.82 25.95
C ASP A 386 42.31 11.29 25.94
N GLY A 387 41.15 10.63 25.90
CA GLY A 387 41.02 9.18 25.78
C GLY A 387 41.31 8.63 24.38
N GLY A 388 41.48 9.50 23.39
CA GLY A 388 41.80 9.21 21.99
C GLY A 388 40.63 9.28 21.02
N MET A 389 39.41 9.59 21.49
CA MET A 389 38.22 9.71 20.65
C MET A 389 38.29 10.98 19.79
N ASP A 390 37.79 10.94 18.56
CA ASP A 390 37.74 12.14 17.71
C ASP A 390 36.66 13.13 18.16
N ASP A 391 36.78 14.39 17.70
CA ASP A 391 35.95 15.51 18.16
C ASP A 391 34.44 15.28 17.94
N MET A 392 34.05 14.68 16.81
CA MET A 392 32.63 14.54 16.48
C MET A 392 31.96 13.49 17.36
N LEU A 393 32.62 12.34 17.53
CA LEU A 393 32.10 11.29 18.40
C LEU A 393 32.15 11.70 19.88
N ALA A 394 33.21 12.40 20.30
CA ALA A 394 33.31 12.93 21.66
C ALA A 394 32.20 13.95 21.96
N THR A 395 31.89 14.82 21.00
CA THR A 395 30.79 15.80 21.10
C THR A 395 29.43 15.09 21.26
N HIS A 396 29.17 14.05 20.47
CA HIS A 396 27.94 13.26 20.57
C HIS A 396 27.74 12.67 21.97
N PHE A 397 28.71 11.93 22.50
CA PHE A 397 28.56 11.33 23.82
C PHE A 397 28.55 12.37 24.95
N ALA A 398 29.33 13.44 24.84
CA ALA A 398 29.27 14.55 25.79
C ALA A 398 27.90 15.25 25.81
N HIS A 399 27.19 15.30 24.68
CA HIS A 399 25.81 15.76 24.62
C HIS A 399 24.85 14.78 25.32
N LEU A 400 24.95 13.47 25.08
CA LEU A 400 24.08 12.51 25.74
C LEU A 400 24.23 12.53 27.29
N PHE A 401 25.45 12.81 27.75
CA PHE A 401 25.82 12.89 29.16
C PHE A 401 25.47 14.25 29.81
N ILE A 402 24.74 15.13 29.11
CA ILE A 402 24.10 16.27 29.75
C ILE A 402 22.89 15.85 30.60
N ARG A 403 22.39 14.63 30.41
CA ARG A 403 21.26 14.12 31.19
C ARG A 403 21.71 13.55 32.51
N ASP A 404 20.82 13.58 33.48
CA ASP A 404 21.00 12.82 34.71
C ASP A 404 20.55 11.36 34.51
N PRO A 405 21.24 10.39 35.15
CA PRO A 405 20.79 9.01 35.21
C PRO A 405 19.51 8.90 36.05
N LEU A 406 18.52 8.17 35.55
CA LEU A 406 17.20 8.09 36.19
C LEU A 406 16.91 6.76 36.88
N VAL A 407 17.63 5.69 36.56
CA VAL A 407 17.45 4.39 37.22
C VAL A 407 18.81 3.87 37.62
N ILE A 408 19.20 4.11 38.86
CA ILE A 408 20.50 3.68 39.40
C ILE A 408 20.23 2.60 40.45
N PHE A 409 20.93 1.47 40.36
CA PHE A 409 20.89 0.44 41.39
C PHE A 409 22.01 0.68 42.41
N ALA A 410 21.68 0.52 43.70
CA ALA A 410 22.63 0.77 44.79
C ALA A 410 23.85 -0.16 44.72
N GLU A 411 23.67 -1.36 44.17
CA GLU A 411 24.71 -2.36 43.98
C GLU A 411 25.76 -1.90 42.97
N ASP A 412 25.36 -1.23 41.89
CA ASP A 412 26.25 -0.72 40.84
C ASP A 412 27.19 0.40 41.34
N LEU A 413 26.89 1.05 42.47
CA LEU A 413 27.69 2.16 43.00
C LEU A 413 28.86 1.73 43.89
N LYS A 414 28.99 0.44 44.20
CA LYS A 414 29.98 -0.07 45.16
C LYS A 414 31.40 -0.07 44.59
N GLU A 415 31.56 -0.51 43.35
CA GLU A 415 32.84 -0.56 42.64
C GLU A 415 32.62 -0.40 41.13
N LEU A 416 33.60 0.21 40.45
CA LEU A 416 33.56 0.36 39.00
C LEU A 416 33.98 -0.95 38.32
N ASP A 417 33.03 -1.65 37.70
CA ASP A 417 33.35 -2.62 36.65
C ASP A 417 33.64 -1.88 35.33
N VAL A 418 34.93 -1.64 35.07
CA VAL A 418 35.40 -0.96 33.86
C VAL A 418 35.15 -1.76 32.58
N ASN A 419 35.01 -3.09 32.69
CA ASN A 419 34.71 -3.95 31.55
C ASN A 419 33.21 -4.12 31.30
N GLY A 420 32.38 -3.73 32.27
CA GLY A 420 30.94 -3.65 32.15
C GLY A 420 30.46 -2.44 31.36
N SER A 421 29.13 -2.27 31.29
CA SER A 421 28.50 -1.15 30.58
C SER A 421 27.35 -0.49 31.34
N ASN A 422 27.04 -0.93 32.56
CA ASN A 422 25.86 -0.49 33.32
C ASN A 422 25.74 1.04 33.47
N HIS A 423 26.84 1.74 33.78
CA HIS A 423 26.81 3.20 33.96
C HIS A 423 26.72 3.95 32.63
N PHE A 424 27.40 3.46 31.60
CA PHE A 424 27.26 3.99 30.23
C PHE A 424 25.82 3.80 29.72
N GLU A 425 25.27 2.59 29.84
CA GLU A 425 23.92 2.26 29.40
C GLU A 425 22.84 2.99 30.19
N ASN A 426 23.11 3.38 31.45
CA ASN A 426 22.19 4.23 32.22
C ASN A 426 21.82 5.53 31.47
N LEU A 427 22.81 6.12 30.80
CA LEU A 427 22.67 7.37 30.05
C LEU A 427 22.34 7.12 28.59
N GLN A 428 23.01 6.16 27.95
CA GLN A 428 22.76 5.81 26.54
C GLN A 428 21.33 5.31 26.32
N SER A 429 20.88 4.33 27.11
CA SER A 429 19.56 3.71 26.93
C SER A 429 18.39 4.65 27.25
N THR A 430 18.64 5.73 27.99
CA THR A 430 17.64 6.74 28.39
C THR A 430 17.79 8.07 27.63
N ASN A 431 18.63 8.12 26.59
CA ASN A 431 18.50 9.10 25.53
C ASN A 431 17.83 8.40 24.34
N TRP A 432 16.57 8.75 24.08
CA TRP A 432 15.74 8.11 23.06
C TRP A 432 15.62 9.03 21.86
N GLN A 433 16.53 8.86 20.91
CA GLN A 433 16.52 9.65 19.68
C GLN A 433 15.90 8.88 18.52
N HIS A 434 15.61 9.55 17.40
CA HIS A 434 15.06 8.88 16.21
C HIS A 434 16.11 8.02 15.50
N MET A 435 17.39 8.33 15.69
CA MET A 435 18.50 7.42 15.44
C MET A 435 19.26 7.15 16.72
N ARG A 436 19.74 5.91 16.90
CA ARG A 436 20.66 5.58 18.00
C ARG A 436 21.92 4.92 17.48
N PHE A 437 23.07 5.46 17.87
CA PHE A 437 24.37 4.84 17.63
C PHE A 437 24.73 3.92 18.80
N LYS A 438 24.83 2.62 18.56
CA LYS A 438 24.95 1.58 19.60
C LYS A 438 26.36 0.97 19.58
N PRO A 439 27.20 1.24 20.60
CA PRO A 439 28.48 0.54 20.75
C PRO A 439 28.30 -0.98 20.86
N PRO A 440 29.35 -1.77 20.55
CA PRO A 440 29.35 -3.20 20.80
C PRO A 440 29.18 -3.48 22.29
N PRO A 441 28.30 -4.43 22.68
CA PRO A 441 28.14 -4.80 24.07
C PRO A 441 29.39 -5.55 24.57
N PRO A 442 29.77 -5.40 25.86
CA PRO A 442 31.03 -5.93 26.38
C PRO A 442 31.07 -7.47 26.47
N ASP A 443 29.91 -8.08 26.67
CA ASP A 443 29.66 -9.51 26.92
C ASP A 443 29.57 -10.35 25.64
N ASN A 444 29.17 -9.76 24.50
CA ASN A 444 29.08 -10.46 23.23
C ASN A 444 30.09 -9.97 22.18
N PRO A 445 31.24 -10.67 22.00
CA PRO A 445 32.27 -10.24 21.06
C PRO A 445 31.83 -10.37 19.60
N ASN A 446 30.70 -11.03 19.28
CA ASN A 446 30.18 -11.20 17.92
C ASN A 446 29.31 -10.03 17.44
N ILE A 447 28.85 -9.17 18.35
CA ILE A 447 28.09 -7.98 18.00
C ILE A 447 29.06 -6.83 17.67
N GLY A 448 28.77 -6.09 16.59
CA GLY A 448 29.53 -4.96 16.08
C GLY A 448 28.95 -3.60 16.46
N TRP A 449 29.43 -2.55 15.79
CA TRP A 449 28.85 -1.21 15.87
C TRP A 449 27.50 -1.21 15.17
N ARG A 450 26.48 -0.66 15.82
CA ARG A 450 25.10 -0.71 15.33
C ARG A 450 24.48 0.68 15.22
N VAL A 451 23.51 0.80 14.32
CA VAL A 451 22.68 1.99 14.12
C VAL A 451 21.23 1.54 14.17
N GLU A 452 20.41 2.21 14.97
CA GLU A 452 19.01 1.87 15.13
C GLU A 452 18.13 3.04 14.65
N PHE A 453 17.20 2.74 13.74
CA PHE A 453 16.22 3.66 13.17
C PHE A 453 14.87 3.47 13.89
N ARG A 454 14.33 4.54 14.50
CA ARG A 454 13.33 4.43 15.59
C ARG A 454 12.05 5.23 15.38
N SER A 455 11.93 6.00 14.30
CA SER A 455 10.81 6.93 14.16
C SER A 455 9.51 6.28 13.68
N MET A 456 9.57 5.15 12.98
CA MET A 456 8.39 4.55 12.34
C MET A 456 7.33 4.15 13.37
N GLU A 457 6.07 4.43 13.05
CA GLU A 457 4.93 3.88 13.77
C GLU A 457 4.80 2.38 13.45
N ILE A 458 4.22 1.60 14.35
CA ILE A 458 3.88 0.21 14.04
C ILE A 458 2.67 0.18 13.09
N GLN A 459 2.65 -0.74 12.15
CA GLN A 459 1.57 -0.91 11.18
C GLN A 459 0.63 -2.05 11.59
N MET A 460 -0.62 -2.01 11.09
CA MET A 460 -1.67 -2.94 11.53
C MET A 460 -1.43 -4.37 11.05
N THR A 461 -0.76 -4.57 9.90
CA THR A 461 -0.47 -5.91 9.35
C THR A 461 1.02 -6.24 9.32
N ASP A 462 1.36 -7.53 9.30
CA ASP A 462 2.76 -7.97 9.21
C ASP A 462 3.39 -7.62 7.85
N PHE A 463 2.59 -7.64 6.77
CA PHE A 463 3.02 -7.16 5.45
C PHE A 463 3.48 -5.70 5.47
N GLU A 464 2.70 -4.80 6.09
CA GLU A 464 3.05 -3.37 6.13
C GLU A 464 4.33 -3.15 6.95
N ASN A 465 4.47 -3.85 8.09
CA ASN A 465 5.68 -3.79 8.91
C ASN A 465 6.91 -4.33 8.17
N ALA A 466 6.77 -5.45 7.45
CA ALA A 466 7.81 -6.02 6.62
C ALA A 466 8.20 -5.06 5.47
N ALA A 467 7.23 -4.44 4.81
CA ALA A 467 7.47 -3.50 3.72
C ALA A 467 8.37 -2.33 4.14
N PHE A 468 8.04 -1.67 5.24
CA PHE A 468 8.84 -0.56 5.76
C PHE A 468 10.20 -1.01 6.27
N SER A 469 10.29 -2.21 6.88
CA SER A 469 11.55 -2.81 7.32
C SER A 469 12.50 -3.07 6.14
N ILE A 470 12.00 -3.74 5.10
CA ILE A 470 12.77 -4.07 3.91
C ILE A 470 13.16 -2.79 3.14
N PHE A 471 12.26 -1.82 3.05
CA PHE A 471 12.56 -0.56 2.37
C PHE A 471 13.73 0.19 3.00
N ILE A 472 13.75 0.36 4.33
CA ILE A 472 14.85 1.08 4.98
C ILE A 472 16.17 0.31 4.88
N VAL A 473 16.11 -1.04 4.84
CA VAL A 473 17.28 -1.89 4.61
C VAL A 473 17.83 -1.71 3.21
N LEU A 474 16.98 -1.82 2.18
CA LEU A 474 17.38 -1.57 0.79
C LEU A 474 17.91 -0.15 0.61
N LEU A 475 17.27 0.84 1.23
CA LEU A 475 17.70 2.23 1.16
C LEU A 475 19.07 2.45 1.82
N SER A 476 19.39 1.75 2.92
CA SER A 476 20.74 1.78 3.50
C SER A 476 21.79 1.29 2.50
N ARG A 477 21.46 0.27 1.68
CA ARG A 477 22.34 -0.26 0.64
C ARG A 477 22.51 0.72 -0.51
N VAL A 478 21.43 1.36 -0.93
CA VAL A 478 21.43 2.43 -1.95
C VAL A 478 22.31 3.59 -1.50
N ILE A 479 22.16 4.07 -0.27
CA ILE A 479 22.95 5.16 0.29
C ILE A 479 24.45 4.85 0.22
N LEU A 480 24.85 3.65 0.64
CA LEU A 480 26.25 3.24 0.63
C LEU A 480 26.78 2.95 -0.78
N SER A 481 25.96 2.33 -1.64
CA SER A 481 26.38 1.86 -2.96
C SER A 481 26.47 2.98 -3.98
N PHE A 482 25.60 3.99 -3.89
CA PHE A 482 25.61 5.18 -4.74
C PHE A 482 26.30 6.38 -4.11
N ASP A 483 26.90 6.20 -2.92
CA ASP A 483 27.56 7.25 -2.14
C ASP A 483 26.68 8.50 -2.00
N LEU A 484 25.43 8.29 -1.59
CA LEU A 484 24.47 9.38 -1.45
C LEU A 484 24.85 10.29 -0.28
N ASN A 485 24.59 11.58 -0.47
CA ASN A 485 24.70 12.60 0.56
C ASN A 485 23.31 13.21 0.81
N LEU A 486 22.77 12.98 1.99
CA LEU A 486 21.47 13.42 2.45
C LEU A 486 21.55 14.50 3.54
N TYR A 487 22.75 14.98 3.90
CA TYR A 487 22.91 15.99 4.95
C TYR A 487 22.03 17.23 4.69
N ILE A 488 21.31 17.62 5.72
CA ILE A 488 20.63 18.91 5.85
C ILE A 488 20.93 19.43 7.27
N PRO A 489 20.80 20.73 7.56
CA PRO A 489 21.05 21.20 8.92
C PRO A 489 20.18 20.49 9.97
N ILE A 490 20.76 20.09 11.11
CA ILE A 490 20.03 19.44 12.22
C ILE A 490 18.77 20.23 12.65
N PRO A 491 18.78 21.57 12.71
CA PRO A 491 17.56 22.34 12.97
C PRO A 491 16.44 22.08 11.95
N ARG A 492 16.77 21.84 10.66
CA ARG A 492 15.79 21.50 9.60
C ARG A 492 15.25 20.09 9.77
N THR A 493 16.08 19.13 10.15
CA THR A 493 15.61 17.79 10.53
C THR A 493 14.66 17.85 11.74
N THR A 494 14.93 18.74 12.70
CA THR A 494 14.06 18.96 13.87
C THR A 494 12.73 19.63 13.47
N GLU A 495 12.77 20.63 12.58
CA GLU A 495 11.57 21.24 12.00
C GLU A 495 10.71 20.21 11.28
N ASN A 496 11.32 19.34 10.46
CA ASN A 496 10.64 18.24 9.78
C ASN A 496 9.95 17.27 10.76
N MET A 497 10.54 16.99 11.93
CA MET A 497 9.91 16.15 12.95
C MET A 497 8.63 16.80 13.48
N GLU A 498 8.60 18.12 13.66
CA GLU A 498 7.37 18.83 14.06
C GLU A 498 6.34 18.85 12.93
N VAL A 499 6.77 19.02 11.67
CA VAL A 499 5.88 18.95 10.50
C VAL A 499 5.21 17.57 10.39
N ALA A 500 5.94 16.48 10.63
CA ALA A 500 5.42 15.11 10.54
C ALA A 500 4.23 14.83 11.48
N HIS A 501 3.99 15.65 12.50
CA HIS A 501 2.86 15.48 13.41
C HIS A 501 1.53 15.99 12.87
N ARG A 502 1.57 16.94 11.93
CA ARG A 502 0.36 17.56 11.39
C ARG A 502 -0.51 16.49 10.74
N ARG A 503 -1.82 16.66 10.89
CA ARG A 503 -2.79 15.75 10.27
C ARG A 503 -2.60 15.75 8.75
N GLU A 504 -2.49 14.56 8.19
CA GLU A 504 -2.22 14.28 6.78
C GLU A 504 -0.94 14.96 6.25
N ALA A 505 0.08 15.16 7.11
CA ALA A 505 1.36 15.75 6.71
C ALA A 505 2.00 15.04 5.50
N VAL A 506 1.80 13.72 5.40
CA VAL A 506 2.27 12.91 4.26
C VAL A 506 1.76 13.40 2.90
N LEU A 507 0.54 13.96 2.85
CA LEU A 507 -0.09 14.45 1.61
C LEU A 507 -0.02 15.98 1.48
N ASN A 508 -0.14 16.69 2.60
CA ASN A 508 -0.44 18.13 2.59
C ASN A 508 0.78 19.02 2.89
N ASP A 509 1.81 18.49 3.56
CA ASP A 509 2.95 19.27 4.01
C ASP A 509 4.21 18.99 3.17
N LYS A 510 5.18 19.89 3.32
CA LYS A 510 6.52 19.76 2.73
C LYS A 510 7.58 19.67 3.81
N PHE A 511 8.63 18.92 3.50
CA PHE A 511 9.75 18.62 4.36
C PHE A 511 11.04 19.12 3.72
N TRP A 512 11.95 19.66 4.52
CA TRP A 512 13.28 20.01 4.07
C TRP A 512 14.04 18.75 3.64
N PHE A 513 14.48 18.73 2.38
CA PHE A 513 15.19 17.59 1.81
C PHE A 513 16.28 18.05 0.84
N ARG A 514 17.31 17.23 0.66
CA ARG A 514 18.46 17.53 -0.21
C ARG A 514 18.01 17.56 -1.68
N LYS A 515 18.34 18.63 -2.41
CA LYS A 515 17.97 18.77 -3.84
C LYS A 515 18.67 17.76 -4.74
N ASN A 516 19.96 17.52 -4.49
CA ASN A 516 20.76 16.58 -5.26
C ASN A 516 21.61 15.72 -4.32
N PRO A 517 21.24 14.44 -4.14
CA PRO A 517 21.96 13.56 -3.23
C PRO A 517 23.22 12.94 -3.85
N PHE A 518 23.46 13.08 -5.16
CA PHE A 518 24.55 12.40 -5.84
C PHE A 518 25.92 13.09 -5.65
N PRO A 519 27.03 12.34 -5.78
CA PRO A 519 28.37 12.93 -5.80
C PRO A 519 28.53 13.96 -6.92
N ARG A 520 29.21 15.09 -6.63
CA ARG A 520 29.53 16.09 -7.65
C ARG A 520 30.53 15.51 -8.65
N LYS A 521 30.20 15.54 -9.95
CA LYS A 521 31.15 15.17 -11.02
C LYS A 521 32.30 16.19 -11.05
N THR A 522 33.51 15.79 -10.72
CA THR A 522 34.71 16.57 -11.02
C THR A 522 34.96 16.52 -12.52
N THR A 523 34.67 17.60 -13.24
CA THR A 523 35.19 17.77 -14.60
C THR A 523 36.71 17.81 -14.53
N PRO A 524 37.45 17.02 -15.33
CA PRO A 524 38.89 17.19 -15.44
C PRO A 524 39.16 18.60 -15.96
N SER A 525 39.99 19.38 -15.25
CA SER A 525 40.42 20.70 -15.73
C SER A 525 40.97 20.59 -17.15
N PRO A 526 40.65 21.53 -18.05
CA PRO A 526 41.25 21.55 -19.38
C PRO A 526 42.78 21.60 -19.22
N SER A 527 43.47 20.64 -19.83
CA SER A 527 44.92 20.66 -19.96
C SER A 527 45.36 22.05 -20.46
N PRO A 528 46.44 22.64 -19.90
CA PRO A 528 46.92 23.93 -20.38
C PRO A 528 47.28 23.82 -21.88
N PRO A 529 47.09 24.88 -22.68
CA PRO A 529 47.50 24.87 -24.08
C PRO A 529 49.01 24.59 -24.19
N LEU A 530 49.35 23.62 -25.05
CA LEU A 530 50.72 23.32 -25.45
C LEU A 530 51.43 24.59 -25.91
N GLN A 531 52.42 25.06 -25.14
CA GLN A 531 53.39 26.04 -25.62
C GLN A 531 54.47 25.35 -26.47
N PRO A 532 54.97 25.99 -27.54
CA PRO A 532 55.97 25.40 -28.43
C PRO A 532 57.31 25.19 -27.71
N GLN A 533 57.91 24.03 -27.98
CA GLN A 533 59.18 23.57 -27.46
C GLN A 533 60.33 24.56 -27.75
N HIS A 534 61.08 24.90 -26.70
CA HIS A 534 62.48 25.28 -26.82
C HIS A 534 63.34 24.11 -26.32
N HIS A 535 64.21 23.64 -27.22
CA HIS A 535 65.26 22.67 -26.96
C HIS A 535 66.20 23.16 -25.86
N ASP A 536 66.51 22.27 -24.90
CA ASP A 536 67.90 22.03 -24.53
C ASP A 536 68.09 20.64 -23.88
N THR A 537 69.20 20.04 -24.25
CA THR A 537 69.62 18.65 -24.07
C THR A 537 70.32 18.40 -22.73
N ASN A 538 70.05 17.27 -22.06
CA ASN A 538 71.06 16.26 -21.64
C ASN A 538 70.49 15.12 -20.75
N GLN A 539 70.79 13.88 -21.17
CA GLN A 539 71.31 12.69 -20.43
C GLN A 539 70.80 12.41 -18.98
N THR A 540 70.51 11.19 -18.48
CA THR A 540 70.68 9.76 -18.86
C THR A 540 70.04 8.89 -17.77
N SER A 541 69.63 7.63 -18.10
CA SER A 541 69.48 6.42 -17.23
C SER A 541 68.42 6.45 -16.12
N SER A 542 67.78 5.36 -15.64
CA SER A 542 67.46 3.99 -16.07
C SER A 542 66.66 3.37 -14.90
N GLU A 543 65.58 2.66 -15.23
CA GLU A 543 64.94 1.56 -14.47
C GLU A 543 64.07 1.79 -13.20
N LYS A 544 63.01 0.96 -13.18
CA LYS A 544 61.77 0.86 -12.39
C LYS A 544 61.96 0.30 -10.96
N PRO A 545 60.90 -0.12 -10.24
CA PRO A 545 59.75 0.60 -9.69
C PRO A 545 59.68 0.42 -8.15
N THR A 546 59.22 1.42 -7.39
CA THR A 546 58.91 1.22 -5.96
C THR A 546 57.59 1.86 -5.55
N VAL A 547 56.89 1.09 -4.73
CA VAL A 547 55.58 1.25 -4.12
C VAL A 547 55.48 2.59 -3.38
N ASN A 548 54.55 3.45 -3.79
CA ASN A 548 54.23 4.66 -3.04
C ASN A 548 53.34 4.33 -1.85
N GLY A 549 53.89 4.57 -0.66
CA GLY A 549 53.15 4.67 0.59
C GLY A 549 52.25 5.89 0.60
N PHE A 550 51.13 5.74 1.32
CA PHE A 550 50.28 6.84 1.75
C PHE A 550 51.06 7.72 2.73
N ALA A 551 51.45 8.89 2.27
CA ALA A 551 51.95 9.96 3.13
C ALA A 551 51.08 11.20 2.96
N ASN A 552 50.64 11.70 4.11
CA ASN A 552 49.86 12.90 4.34
C ASN A 552 50.34 14.11 3.52
N SER A 553 49.38 14.80 2.89
CA SER A 553 49.45 16.24 2.67
C SER A 553 48.08 16.87 2.95
N ALA A 554 47.88 17.23 4.21
CA ALA A 554 47.00 18.32 4.57
C ALA A 554 47.62 19.62 4.06
N SER A 555 47.03 20.20 3.02
CA SER A 555 47.23 21.60 2.64
C SER A 555 45.98 22.09 1.95
N GLY A 556 45.36 23.11 2.55
CA GLY A 556 44.01 23.59 2.29
C GLY A 556 43.70 23.89 0.82
N ALA A 557 42.58 23.31 0.36
CA ALA A 557 41.80 23.91 -0.70
C ALA A 557 40.88 24.98 -0.05
N HIS A 558 40.95 26.20 -0.57
CA HIS A 558 40.15 27.32 -0.14
C HIS A 558 38.64 26.99 -0.12
N SER A 559 37.96 27.44 0.92
CA SER A 559 36.51 27.34 1.15
C SER A 559 35.65 28.19 0.18
N SER A 560 36.19 28.64 -0.95
CA SER A 560 35.57 29.64 -1.83
C SER A 560 34.69 29.07 -2.95
N ASP A 561 34.71 27.75 -3.19
CA ASP A 561 34.10 27.16 -4.39
C ASP A 561 32.83 26.32 -4.13
N LEU A 562 32.34 26.27 -2.88
CA LEU A 562 31.07 25.61 -2.54
C LEU A 562 29.93 26.64 -2.48
N PRO A 563 28.75 26.35 -3.07
CA PRO A 563 27.58 27.22 -2.92
C PRO A 563 27.16 27.32 -1.43
N PRO A 564 26.42 28.37 -1.05
CA PRO A 564 25.77 28.46 0.26
C PRO A 564 25.05 27.15 0.65
N VAL A 565 25.14 26.75 1.92
CA VAL A 565 24.46 25.52 2.42
C VAL A 565 22.96 25.55 2.12
N ASP A 566 22.33 26.72 2.24
CA ASP A 566 20.89 26.90 2.03
C ASP A 566 20.45 26.63 0.57
N ASP A 567 21.38 26.64 -0.39
CA ASP A 567 21.08 26.30 -1.78
C ASP A 567 21.03 24.77 -2.00
N GLU A 568 21.54 23.95 -1.07
CA GLU A 568 21.65 22.48 -1.24
C GLU A 568 20.36 21.70 -0.92
N TYR A 569 19.40 22.31 -0.24
CA TYR A 569 18.16 21.66 0.21
C TYR A 569 16.93 22.55 -0.06
N CYS A 570 15.74 21.94 -0.17
CA CYS A 570 14.48 22.66 -0.34
C CYS A 570 13.32 21.91 0.31
N LEU A 571 12.16 22.55 0.36
CA LEU A 571 10.92 21.91 0.77
C LEU A 571 10.42 21.01 -0.36
N MET A 572 10.20 19.72 -0.04
CA MET A 572 9.61 18.71 -0.92
C MET A 572 8.47 18.00 -0.18
N THR A 573 7.38 17.71 -0.88
CA THR A 573 6.35 16.78 -0.41
C THR A 573 6.93 15.39 -0.22
N VAL A 574 6.29 14.55 0.59
CA VAL A 574 6.71 13.15 0.74
C VAL A 574 6.67 12.41 -0.60
N ASN A 575 5.67 12.69 -1.44
CA ASN A 575 5.62 12.13 -2.80
C ASN A 575 6.86 12.48 -3.62
N GLU A 576 7.26 13.76 -3.65
CA GLU A 576 8.47 14.20 -4.35
C GLU A 576 9.74 13.53 -3.81
N ILE A 577 9.80 13.28 -2.49
CA ILE A 577 10.93 12.59 -1.85
C ILE A 577 10.96 11.10 -2.23
N ILE A 578 9.82 10.41 -2.15
CA ILE A 578 9.72 8.96 -2.32
C ILE A 578 9.68 8.55 -3.79
N ASN A 579 8.80 9.17 -4.58
CA ASN A 579 8.54 8.81 -5.97
C ASN A 579 9.27 9.71 -6.97
N GLY A 580 9.84 10.83 -6.51
CA GLY A 580 10.49 11.82 -7.35
C GLY A 580 9.55 12.97 -7.73
N PRO A 581 10.06 14.17 -7.99
CA PRO A 581 9.24 15.35 -8.29
C PRO A 581 8.63 15.40 -9.69
N GLY A 582 8.93 14.42 -10.56
CA GLY A 582 8.54 14.44 -11.97
C GLY A 582 9.16 15.62 -12.75
N SER A 583 8.90 15.69 -14.05
CA SER A 583 9.28 16.80 -14.95
C SER A 583 8.49 18.11 -14.68
N MET A 584 7.50 18.06 -13.79
CA MET A 584 6.57 19.16 -13.45
C MET A 584 7.18 20.28 -12.59
N ALA A 585 8.37 20.09 -12.03
CA ALA A 585 9.14 21.20 -11.47
C ALA A 585 9.82 21.94 -12.62
N GLY A 586 9.26 23.09 -13.03
CA GLY A 586 9.81 24.00 -14.06
C GLY A 586 11.21 24.56 -13.78
N ASP A 587 11.97 23.93 -12.89
CA ASP A 587 13.36 24.19 -12.62
C ASP A 587 14.19 23.15 -13.39
N LYS A 588 14.88 23.58 -14.45
CA LYS A 588 15.77 22.75 -15.31
C LYS A 588 16.98 22.14 -14.55
N GLY A 589 16.91 22.02 -13.23
CA GLY A 589 17.97 21.59 -12.32
C GLY A 589 17.61 20.48 -11.33
N SER A 590 16.36 20.00 -11.24
CA SER A 590 16.04 18.87 -10.34
C SER A 590 16.49 17.53 -10.94
N GLN A 591 17.63 17.02 -10.45
CA GLN A 591 18.23 15.74 -10.85
C GLN A 591 17.82 14.56 -9.95
N PHE A 592 17.02 14.79 -8.90
CA PHE A 592 16.70 13.75 -7.92
C PHE A 592 15.52 12.88 -8.40
N PRO A 593 15.71 11.58 -8.66
CA PRO A 593 14.66 10.72 -9.21
C PRO A 593 13.65 10.21 -8.16
N GLY A 594 13.88 10.44 -6.86
CA GLY A 594 13.09 9.83 -5.78
C GLY A 594 13.77 8.61 -5.15
N LEU A 595 13.45 8.32 -3.88
CA LEU A 595 14.06 7.21 -3.13
C LEU A 595 13.65 5.83 -3.67
N ILE A 596 12.38 5.61 -4.04
CA ILE A 596 11.92 4.34 -4.61
C ILE A 596 12.56 4.09 -5.98
N PRO A 597 12.60 5.05 -6.93
CA PRO A 597 13.33 4.88 -8.17
C PRO A 597 14.81 4.53 -7.98
N LEU A 598 15.47 5.08 -6.94
CA LEU A 598 16.83 4.69 -6.59
C LEU A 598 16.94 3.25 -6.08
N VAL A 599 16.01 2.82 -5.24
CA VAL A 599 15.94 1.42 -4.77
C VAL A 599 15.69 0.47 -5.95
N ARG A 600 14.75 0.80 -6.84
CA ARG A 600 14.47 0.03 -8.07
C ARG A 600 15.71 -0.07 -8.95
N HIS A 601 16.43 1.03 -9.15
CA HIS A 601 17.67 1.04 -9.93
C HIS A 601 18.77 0.17 -9.28
N TYR A 602 18.92 0.24 -7.96
CA TYR A 602 19.84 -0.63 -7.22
C TYR A 602 19.49 -2.10 -7.41
N LEU A 603 18.21 -2.48 -7.27
CA LEU A 603 17.77 -3.85 -7.50
C LEU A 603 18.01 -4.30 -8.94
N SER A 604 17.77 -3.44 -9.95
CA SER A 604 18.08 -3.73 -11.36
C SER A 604 19.58 -3.90 -11.64
N SER A 605 20.45 -3.28 -10.83
CA SER A 605 21.91 -3.45 -10.96
C SER A 605 22.40 -4.78 -10.38
N LEU A 606 21.56 -5.46 -9.60
CA LEU A 606 21.85 -6.76 -9.00
C LEU A 606 21.22 -7.87 -9.84
N ASN A 607 21.83 -9.06 -9.83
CA ASN A 607 21.30 -10.24 -10.51
C ASN A 607 20.18 -10.90 -9.67
N VAL A 608 19.04 -10.22 -9.54
CA VAL A 608 17.87 -10.67 -8.77
C VAL A 608 16.97 -11.52 -9.65
N SER A 609 16.41 -12.61 -9.10
CA SER A 609 15.40 -13.39 -9.83
C SER A 609 14.12 -12.56 -10.04
N VAL A 610 13.40 -12.83 -11.12
CA VAL A 610 12.13 -12.15 -11.42
C VAL A 610 11.12 -12.33 -10.28
N THR A 611 11.00 -13.54 -9.74
CA THR A 611 10.09 -13.85 -8.62
C THR A 611 10.40 -13.01 -7.38
N THR A 612 11.66 -12.93 -6.98
CA THR A 612 12.10 -12.10 -5.85
C THR A 612 11.85 -10.62 -6.13
N ARG A 613 12.11 -10.17 -7.37
CA ARG A 613 11.85 -8.79 -7.77
C ARG A 613 10.36 -8.43 -7.63
N CYS A 614 9.46 -9.29 -8.09
CA CYS A 614 8.02 -9.08 -7.99
C CYS A 614 7.54 -9.03 -6.53
N GLN A 615 8.07 -9.90 -5.66
CA GLN A 615 7.72 -9.87 -4.23
C GLN A 615 8.19 -8.57 -3.55
N LEU A 616 9.43 -8.13 -3.82
CA LEU A 616 9.94 -6.86 -3.29
C LEU A 616 9.16 -5.67 -3.86
N GLU A 617 8.71 -5.73 -5.11
CA GLU A 617 7.97 -4.65 -5.74
C GLU A 617 6.64 -4.38 -5.03
N ARG A 618 5.91 -5.42 -4.58
CA ARG A 618 4.70 -5.27 -3.76
C ARG A 618 4.92 -4.41 -2.52
N TYR A 619 6.04 -4.59 -1.83
CA TYR A 619 6.40 -3.76 -0.67
C TYR A 619 6.72 -2.32 -1.05
N LEU A 620 7.42 -2.12 -2.18
CA LEU A 620 7.74 -0.78 -2.68
C LEU A 620 6.48 -0.04 -3.13
N ASP A 621 5.54 -0.72 -3.76
CA ASP A 621 4.29 -0.14 -4.25
C ASP A 621 3.38 0.34 -3.11
N LEU A 622 3.34 -0.38 -1.98
CA LEU A 622 2.68 0.10 -0.76
C LEU A 622 3.22 1.49 -0.35
N ILE A 623 4.55 1.63 -0.32
CA ILE A 623 5.21 2.86 0.13
C ILE A 623 5.03 3.97 -0.90
N ALA A 624 5.14 3.65 -2.19
CA ALA A 624 4.89 4.57 -3.29
C ALA A 624 3.46 5.11 -3.26
N GLY A 625 2.48 4.22 -3.06
CA GLY A 625 1.05 4.54 -3.00
C GLY A 625 0.68 5.35 -1.77
N ARG A 626 1.27 5.07 -0.60
CA ARG A 626 1.09 5.92 0.59
C ARG A 626 1.68 7.30 0.41
N ALA A 627 2.83 7.41 -0.26
CA ALA A 627 3.47 8.69 -0.53
C ALA A 627 2.70 9.57 -1.52
N ASN A 628 2.10 8.98 -2.56
CA ASN A 628 1.34 9.72 -3.58
C ASN A 628 -0.15 9.89 -3.23
N GLY A 629 -0.63 9.23 -2.17
CA GLY A 629 -2.01 9.28 -1.69
C GLY A 629 -2.98 8.32 -2.36
N SER A 630 -2.51 7.40 -3.22
CA SER A 630 -3.34 6.30 -3.74
C SER A 630 -3.64 5.23 -2.69
N LEU A 631 -2.83 5.14 -1.63
CA LEU A 631 -3.07 4.32 -0.45
C LEU A 631 -3.08 5.19 0.81
N TRP A 632 -3.88 4.81 1.80
CA TRP A 632 -3.99 5.56 3.05
C TRP A 632 -2.92 5.15 4.06
N THR A 633 -2.54 6.10 4.91
CA THR A 633 -1.86 5.77 6.17
C THR A 633 -2.87 5.16 7.14
N ASN A 634 -2.36 4.39 8.10
CA ASN A 634 -3.18 3.78 9.15
C ASN A 634 -3.92 4.85 9.98
N SER A 635 -3.32 6.03 10.19
CA SER A 635 -3.97 7.15 10.87
C SER A 635 -5.18 7.67 10.11
N LYS A 636 -5.05 7.84 8.78
CA LYS A 636 -6.16 8.27 7.94
C LYS A 636 -7.30 7.24 7.93
N TRP A 637 -6.96 5.97 7.81
CA TRP A 637 -7.94 4.88 7.85
C TRP A 637 -8.68 4.81 9.19
N ILE A 638 -7.96 4.79 10.32
CA ILE A 638 -8.58 4.75 11.66
C ILE A 638 -9.51 5.96 11.86
N ARG A 639 -9.07 7.16 11.46
CA ARG A 639 -9.89 8.37 11.56
C ARG A 639 -11.14 8.27 10.71
N HIS A 640 -11.04 7.76 9.48
CA HIS A 640 -12.18 7.54 8.61
C HIS A 640 -13.14 6.50 9.20
N PHE A 641 -12.62 5.35 9.66
CA PHE A 641 -13.40 4.31 10.33
C PHE A 641 -14.23 4.88 11.48
N VAL A 642 -13.62 5.68 12.36
CA VAL A 642 -14.33 6.33 13.46
C VAL A 642 -15.40 7.27 12.94
N ARG A 643 -15.10 8.11 11.93
CA ARG A 643 -16.04 9.12 11.42
C ARG A 643 -17.26 8.52 10.72
N GLU A 644 -17.10 7.39 10.05
CA GLU A 644 -18.20 6.66 9.40
C GLU A 644 -18.94 5.72 10.35
N HIS A 645 -18.45 5.53 11.57
CA HIS A 645 -19.07 4.62 12.52
C HIS A 645 -20.45 5.14 12.98
N PRO A 646 -21.53 4.33 12.95
CA PRO A 646 -22.88 4.79 13.28
C PRO A 646 -23.05 5.40 14.68
N GLU A 647 -22.24 4.96 15.65
CA GLU A 647 -22.25 5.51 17.02
C GLU A 647 -21.41 6.78 17.22
N TYR A 648 -20.58 7.15 16.25
CA TYR A 648 -19.78 8.34 16.36
C TYR A 648 -20.64 9.58 16.14
N LYS A 649 -20.54 10.54 17.06
CA LYS A 649 -21.48 11.68 17.13
C LYS A 649 -20.96 12.92 16.41
N HIS A 650 -19.81 12.83 15.74
CA HIS A 650 -19.08 13.97 15.19
C HIS A 650 -18.66 14.99 16.25
N ASP A 651 -18.41 14.54 17.49
CA ASP A 651 -17.99 15.37 18.62
C ASP A 651 -16.54 15.11 19.05
N SER A 652 -15.78 14.40 18.20
CA SER A 652 -14.43 13.88 18.45
C SER A 652 -14.33 12.84 19.56
N ALA A 653 -15.42 12.47 20.24
CA ALA A 653 -15.39 11.43 21.26
C ALA A 653 -15.52 10.04 20.63
N VAL A 654 -14.61 9.14 20.99
CA VAL A 654 -14.58 7.74 20.54
C VAL A 654 -15.17 6.86 21.64
N SER A 655 -16.33 6.27 21.37
CA SER A 655 -17.06 5.44 22.34
C SER A 655 -16.40 4.06 22.53
N GLU A 656 -16.84 3.36 23.57
CA GLU A 656 -16.45 1.97 23.83
C GLU A 656 -16.76 1.06 22.65
N LYS A 657 -17.96 1.19 22.09
CA LYS A 657 -18.41 0.39 20.95
C LYS A 657 -17.61 0.67 19.68
N VAL A 658 -17.36 1.94 19.35
CA VAL A 658 -16.49 2.32 18.22
C VAL A 658 -15.10 1.69 18.38
N THR A 659 -14.57 1.70 19.61
CA THR A 659 -13.26 1.10 19.89
C THR A 659 -13.28 -0.42 19.78
N TYR A 660 -14.33 -1.07 20.28
CA TYR A 660 -14.50 -2.51 20.11
C TYR A 660 -14.57 -2.90 18.64
N ASP A 661 -15.41 -2.22 17.85
CA ASP A 661 -15.56 -2.50 16.43
C ASP A 661 -14.26 -2.24 15.67
N LEU A 662 -13.55 -1.15 15.98
CA LEU A 662 -12.23 -0.86 15.41
C LEU A 662 -11.23 -2.00 15.69
N ILE A 663 -11.08 -2.40 16.95
CA ILE A 663 -10.12 -3.47 17.32
C ILE A 663 -10.57 -4.81 16.74
N ASN A 664 -11.86 -5.11 16.75
CA ASN A 664 -12.40 -6.34 16.18
C ASN A 664 -12.17 -6.40 14.66
N THR A 665 -12.33 -5.28 13.94
CA THR A 665 -11.97 -5.17 12.52
C THR A 665 -10.48 -5.40 12.31
N VAL A 666 -9.61 -4.75 13.09
CA VAL A 666 -8.15 -4.94 12.98
C VAL A 666 -7.77 -6.40 13.25
N VAL A 667 -8.33 -7.04 14.27
CA VAL A 667 -8.09 -8.46 14.57
C VAL A 667 -8.63 -9.36 13.47
N ALA A 668 -9.83 -9.12 12.97
CA ALA A 668 -10.43 -9.91 11.90
C ALA A 668 -9.65 -9.78 10.58
N ASP A 669 -9.17 -8.58 10.22
CA ASP A 669 -8.32 -8.36 9.05
C ASP A 669 -6.99 -9.10 9.19
N ILE A 670 -6.37 -9.07 10.38
CA ILE A 670 -5.16 -9.86 10.68
C ILE A 670 -5.45 -11.37 10.50
N GLU A 671 -6.62 -11.86 10.95
CA GLU A 671 -6.98 -13.27 10.86
C GLU A 671 -7.39 -13.71 9.43
N GLN A 672 -8.01 -12.85 8.63
CA GLN A 672 -8.58 -13.18 7.31
C GLN A 672 -7.65 -12.88 6.13
N ARG A 673 -6.76 -11.87 6.23
CA ARG A 673 -5.86 -11.48 5.14
C ARG A 673 -4.49 -12.18 5.18
N GLU A 674 -4.21 -12.93 6.24
CA GLU A 674 -2.96 -13.68 6.40
C GLU A 674 -3.16 -15.21 6.23
N ASP A 675 -4.34 -15.66 5.76
CA ASP A 675 -4.59 -17.06 5.40
C ASP A 675 -3.96 -17.45 4.04
N TRP A 676 -3.26 -18.58 4.06
CA TRP A 676 -2.32 -19.08 3.08
C TRP A 676 -3.02 -19.64 1.83
N SER A 677 -3.44 -18.79 0.89
CA SER A 677 -3.62 -19.12 -0.55
C SER A 677 -4.16 -17.99 -1.44
N SER A 678 -4.63 -16.86 -0.90
CA SER A 678 -5.17 -15.77 -1.72
C SER A 678 -4.08 -14.76 -2.13
N LYS A 679 -3.90 -14.61 -3.44
CA LYS A 679 -3.06 -13.57 -4.09
C LYS A 679 -3.74 -12.18 -4.01
N ASN A 680 -4.25 -11.76 -2.86
CA ASN A 680 -4.83 -10.42 -2.68
C ASN A 680 -3.74 -9.48 -2.14
N GLY A 681 -3.64 -8.28 -2.73
CA GLY A 681 -2.62 -7.31 -2.39
C GLY A 681 -2.81 -6.83 -0.96
N ALA A 682 -1.69 -6.79 -0.23
CA ALA A 682 -1.69 -6.23 1.10
C ALA A 682 -1.41 -4.72 1.03
N GLY A 683 -2.08 -3.99 1.91
CA GLY A 683 -2.45 -2.59 1.76
C GLY A 683 -3.97 -2.51 1.95
N TRP A 684 -4.49 -1.38 2.43
CA TRP A 684 -5.94 -1.14 2.45
C TRP A 684 -6.42 -1.11 0.99
N GLU A 685 -6.66 -2.28 0.41
CA GLU A 685 -7.16 -2.42 -0.95
C GLU A 685 -8.54 -1.78 -0.98
N ILE A 686 -8.60 -0.78 -1.83
CA ILE A 686 -9.79 -0.03 -2.13
C ILE A 686 -10.63 -1.00 -2.98
N SER A 687 -11.55 -1.73 -2.33
CA SER A 687 -12.83 -1.89 -2.99
C SER A 687 -13.37 -0.47 -3.17
N ARG A 688 -13.30 0.04 -4.41
CA ARG A 688 -13.61 1.45 -4.70
C ARG A 688 -15.08 1.51 -5.05
N SER A 689 -15.89 2.19 -4.25
CA SER A 689 -17.28 2.45 -4.60
C SER A 689 -17.35 3.66 -5.54
N LEU A 690 -17.91 3.46 -6.73
CA LEU A 690 -18.40 4.54 -7.58
C LEU A 690 -19.57 5.26 -6.89
N ASP A 691 -19.84 6.49 -7.29
CA ASP A 691 -21.01 7.25 -6.79
C ASP A 691 -22.33 6.77 -7.41
N GLN A 692 -22.26 6.12 -8.57
CA GLN A 692 -23.39 5.54 -9.31
C GLN A 692 -23.14 4.06 -9.63
N GLU A 693 -24.22 3.31 -9.78
CA GLU A 693 -24.20 1.87 -10.06
C GLU A 693 -23.66 1.61 -11.48
N PRO A 694 -22.52 0.90 -11.64
CA PRO A 694 -21.94 0.57 -12.95
C PRO A 694 -22.70 -0.58 -13.63
N ASP A 695 -23.05 -0.42 -14.90
CA ASP A 695 -23.75 -1.45 -15.69
C ASP A 695 -22.88 -2.04 -16.81
N CYS A 696 -22.05 -1.19 -17.44
CA CYS A 696 -21.19 -1.60 -18.56
C CYS A 696 -19.85 -0.84 -18.54
N ILE A 697 -18.80 -1.46 -19.10
CA ILE A 697 -17.44 -0.91 -19.12
C ILE A 697 -16.74 -1.25 -20.44
N ALA A 698 -15.91 -0.34 -20.94
CA ALA A 698 -15.08 -0.54 -22.13
C ALA A 698 -13.69 0.08 -21.97
N ILE A 699 -12.65 -0.59 -22.46
CA ILE A 699 -11.28 -0.05 -22.52
C ILE A 699 -11.17 0.91 -23.71
N VAL A 700 -10.52 2.06 -23.52
CA VAL A 700 -10.24 3.01 -24.62
C VAL A 700 -9.18 2.39 -25.54
N PRO A 701 -9.47 2.07 -26.83
CA PRO A 701 -8.60 1.23 -27.64
C PRO A 701 -7.18 1.79 -27.85
N ASP A 702 -7.07 3.09 -28.13
CA ASP A 702 -5.78 3.75 -28.36
C ASP A 702 -5.08 4.17 -27.05
N HIS A 703 -5.79 4.08 -25.92
CA HIS A 703 -5.28 4.44 -24.60
C HIS A 703 -5.74 3.42 -23.54
N PRO A 704 -5.19 2.20 -23.56
CA PRO A 704 -5.69 1.08 -22.77
C PRO A 704 -5.46 1.23 -21.25
N GLN A 705 -4.82 2.32 -20.82
CA GLN A 705 -4.73 2.78 -19.44
C GLN A 705 -5.96 3.59 -18.99
N TYR A 706 -7.01 3.70 -19.80
CA TYR A 706 -8.27 4.32 -19.42
C TYR A 706 -9.46 3.45 -19.81
N VAL A 707 -10.53 3.60 -19.03
CA VAL A 707 -11.81 2.92 -19.25
C VAL A 707 -12.95 3.93 -19.31
N VAL A 708 -13.99 3.57 -20.04
CA VAL A 708 -15.28 4.26 -20.01
C VAL A 708 -16.29 3.39 -19.27
N ILE A 709 -16.92 3.95 -18.24
CA ILE A 709 -17.94 3.28 -17.43
C ILE A 709 -19.30 3.91 -17.75
N GLY A 710 -20.27 3.07 -18.07
CA GLY A 710 -21.67 3.45 -18.23
C GLY A 710 -22.46 3.05 -16.99
N THR A 711 -23.24 3.98 -16.45
CA THR A 711 -23.98 3.77 -15.20
C THR A 711 -25.49 3.79 -15.41
N TYR A 712 -26.20 3.15 -14.47
CA TYR A 712 -27.65 3.09 -14.45
C TYR A 712 -28.19 3.07 -13.02
N SER A 713 -29.01 4.07 -12.67
CA SER A 713 -29.64 4.22 -11.36
C SER A 713 -31.15 4.41 -11.48
N LEU A 714 -31.88 3.92 -10.48
CA LEU A 714 -33.33 4.10 -10.32
C LEU A 714 -33.59 5.04 -9.14
N SER A 715 -34.18 6.22 -9.41
CA SER A 715 -34.60 7.10 -8.31
C SER A 715 -36.05 6.82 -7.92
N ALA A 716 -36.27 6.39 -6.68
CA ALA A 716 -37.59 6.27 -6.07
C ALA A 716 -37.90 7.57 -5.32
N ALA A 717 -38.58 8.52 -5.98
CA ALA A 717 -39.31 9.55 -5.24
C ALA A 717 -40.70 8.99 -4.91
N SER A 718 -40.99 8.83 -3.62
CA SER A 718 -42.30 8.45 -3.10
C SER A 718 -43.42 9.22 -3.84
N ASP A 719 -44.33 8.48 -4.48
CA ASP A 719 -45.49 8.94 -5.27
C ASP A 719 -45.25 9.50 -6.69
N THR A 720 -44.11 9.26 -7.34
CA THR A 720 -43.92 9.55 -8.79
C THR A 720 -43.39 8.35 -9.60
N PRO A 721 -43.61 8.30 -10.94
CA PRO A 721 -43.06 7.24 -11.78
C PRO A 721 -41.55 7.13 -11.62
N GLN A 722 -41.01 5.91 -11.56
CA GLN A 722 -39.56 5.67 -11.46
C GLN A 722 -38.85 6.38 -12.62
N THR A 723 -37.91 7.28 -12.31
CA THR A 723 -37.06 7.92 -13.32
C THR A 723 -35.68 7.29 -13.31
N LYS A 724 -35.24 6.88 -14.50
CA LYS A 724 -33.91 6.30 -14.76
C LYS A 724 -32.90 7.43 -14.92
N ARG A 725 -31.70 7.26 -14.39
CA ARG A 725 -30.57 8.19 -14.61
C ARG A 725 -29.29 7.41 -14.80
N GLY A 726 -28.32 8.01 -15.46
CA GLY A 726 -27.06 7.35 -15.75
C GLY A 726 -26.02 8.37 -16.17
N SER A 727 -24.81 7.89 -16.40
CA SER A 727 -23.70 8.71 -16.85
C SER A 727 -22.73 7.88 -17.70
N LEU A 728 -21.88 8.58 -18.44
CA LEU A 728 -20.64 8.04 -18.99
C LEU A 728 -19.47 8.70 -18.29
N GLN A 729 -18.57 7.91 -17.74
CA GLN A 729 -17.43 8.37 -16.94
C GLN A 729 -16.14 7.81 -17.54
N ILE A 730 -15.14 8.66 -17.81
CA ILE A 730 -13.79 8.23 -18.15
C ILE A 730 -12.99 8.14 -16.86
N HIS A 731 -12.36 6.98 -16.63
CA HIS A 731 -11.56 6.70 -15.45
C HIS A 731 -10.17 6.18 -15.84
N THR A 732 -9.18 6.45 -15.01
CA THR A 732 -7.82 5.89 -15.18
C THR A 732 -7.78 4.45 -14.69
N TYR A 733 -7.16 3.59 -15.48
CA TYR A 733 -6.87 2.21 -15.13
C TYR A 733 -5.40 2.04 -14.73
N SER A 734 -5.17 1.47 -13.53
CA SER A 734 -3.84 1.09 -13.05
C SER A 734 -3.87 -0.33 -12.45
N PRO A 735 -3.12 -1.30 -13.02
CA PRO A 735 -3.01 -2.66 -12.51
C PRO A 735 -2.44 -2.75 -11.09
N ASP A 736 -1.61 -1.79 -10.70
CA ASP A 736 -0.84 -1.80 -9.43
C ASP A 736 -1.53 -0.98 -8.32
N GLY A 737 -2.85 -0.74 -8.43
CA GLY A 737 -3.60 0.01 -7.44
C GLY A 737 -3.36 1.54 -7.49
N GLY A 738 -2.87 2.07 -8.60
CA GLY A 738 -2.78 3.52 -8.84
C GLY A 738 -4.13 4.24 -8.67
N ARG A 739 -4.09 5.57 -8.47
CA ARG A 739 -5.29 6.40 -8.25
C ARG A 739 -6.24 6.27 -9.43
N ASP A 740 -7.50 5.98 -9.14
CA ASP A 740 -8.58 6.17 -10.11
C ASP A 740 -8.94 7.65 -10.16
N VAL A 741 -8.78 8.27 -11.32
CA VAL A 741 -9.07 9.67 -11.60
C VAL A 741 -10.16 9.68 -12.65
N GLU A 742 -11.35 10.12 -12.23
CA GLU A 742 -12.39 10.52 -13.18
C GLU A 742 -11.83 11.70 -14.00
N LEU A 743 -11.61 11.47 -15.29
CA LEU A 743 -11.10 12.46 -16.22
C LEU A 743 -12.21 13.30 -16.84
N ASP A 744 -13.36 12.67 -17.08
CA ASP A 744 -14.51 13.31 -17.69
C ASP A 744 -15.79 12.58 -17.33
N ARG A 745 -16.91 13.32 -17.31
CA ARG A 745 -18.23 12.79 -17.00
C ARG A 745 -19.30 13.48 -17.85
N LEU A 746 -20.22 12.69 -18.37
CA LEU A 746 -21.48 13.15 -18.95
C LEU A 746 -22.66 12.51 -18.21
N ASP A 747 -23.45 13.32 -17.51
CA ASP A 747 -24.67 12.88 -16.82
C ASP A 747 -25.90 12.94 -17.72
N PHE A 748 -26.83 12.00 -17.50
CA PHE A 748 -28.03 11.82 -18.31
C PHE A 748 -29.28 11.54 -17.46
N ASP A 749 -30.44 11.90 -17.99
CA ASP A 749 -31.77 11.55 -17.48
C ASP A 749 -32.26 10.18 -17.98
N PHE A 750 -31.32 9.31 -18.37
CA PHE A 750 -31.54 7.94 -18.83
C PHE A 750 -30.35 7.06 -18.43
N GLY A 751 -30.56 5.74 -18.36
CA GLY A 751 -29.50 4.77 -18.07
C GLY A 751 -28.72 4.34 -19.31
N ILE A 752 -27.47 3.91 -19.10
CA ILE A 752 -26.60 3.28 -20.12
C ILE A 752 -26.56 1.77 -19.85
N TYR A 753 -26.82 0.95 -20.87
CA TYR A 753 -26.96 -0.52 -20.73
C TYR A 753 -25.90 -1.33 -21.49
N ASP A 754 -25.23 -0.71 -22.47
CA ASP A 754 -24.17 -1.35 -23.24
C ASP A 754 -23.24 -0.29 -23.83
N LEU A 755 -21.95 -0.63 -23.94
CA LEU A 755 -20.90 0.24 -24.50
C LEU A 755 -20.01 -0.53 -25.44
N GLN A 756 -19.79 0.01 -26.63
CA GLN A 756 -18.86 -0.56 -27.61
C GLN A 756 -18.16 0.53 -28.41
N PHE A 757 -16.85 0.39 -28.56
CA PHE A 757 -16.09 1.18 -29.53
C PHE A 757 -16.30 0.66 -30.94
N HIS A 758 -16.28 1.56 -31.92
CA HIS A 758 -16.42 1.18 -33.33
C HIS A 758 -15.16 0.42 -33.79
N PRO A 759 -15.29 -0.74 -34.47
CA PRO A 759 -14.16 -1.64 -34.76
C PRO A 759 -13.12 -1.05 -35.73
N LEU A 760 -13.49 -0.05 -36.53
CA LEU A 760 -12.58 0.64 -37.48
C LEU A 760 -12.29 2.10 -37.12
N HIS A 761 -12.98 2.66 -36.13
CA HIS A 761 -12.89 4.07 -35.73
C HIS A 761 -12.80 4.10 -34.21
N HIS A 762 -11.60 3.84 -33.68
CA HIS A 762 -11.33 3.64 -32.26
C HIS A 762 -11.73 4.82 -31.38
N GLU A 763 -11.90 6.00 -31.97
CA GLU A 763 -12.35 7.21 -31.30
C GLU A 763 -13.87 7.29 -31.13
N TRP A 764 -14.66 6.43 -31.81
CA TRP A 764 -16.13 6.43 -31.71
C TRP A 764 -16.63 5.42 -30.69
N LEU A 765 -17.33 5.92 -29.67
CA LEU A 765 -18.02 5.13 -28.65
C LEU A 765 -19.53 5.14 -28.89
N GLY A 766 -20.12 3.97 -29.10
CA GLY A 766 -21.57 3.77 -29.07
C GLY A 766 -22.06 3.43 -27.66
N ALA A 767 -23.21 3.97 -27.26
CA ALA A 767 -23.85 3.71 -25.99
C ALA A 767 -25.34 3.39 -26.18
N ALA A 768 -25.78 2.22 -25.70
CA ALA A 768 -27.18 1.83 -25.67
C ALA A 768 -27.90 2.48 -24.47
N THR A 769 -29.08 3.05 -24.71
CA THR A 769 -29.77 3.88 -23.71
C THR A 769 -31.16 3.37 -23.35
N SER A 770 -31.68 3.78 -22.18
CA SER A 770 -33.10 3.63 -21.84
C SER A 770 -34.04 4.59 -22.57
N HIS A 771 -33.57 5.28 -23.60
CA HIS A 771 -34.37 6.18 -24.43
C HIS A 771 -34.74 5.58 -25.80
N GLY A 772 -34.48 4.29 -26.02
CA GLY A 772 -34.83 3.60 -27.26
C GLY A 772 -33.92 3.99 -28.43
N GLU A 773 -32.73 4.49 -28.11
CA GLU A 773 -31.74 5.00 -29.05
C GLU A 773 -30.33 4.54 -28.68
N ILE A 774 -29.46 4.51 -29.69
CA ILE A 774 -28.02 4.36 -29.51
C ILE A 774 -27.39 5.72 -29.72
N ARG A 775 -26.66 6.20 -28.72
CA ARG A 775 -25.92 7.48 -28.79
C ARG A 775 -24.47 7.22 -29.14
N PHE A 776 -23.89 8.13 -29.89
CA PHE A 776 -22.50 8.08 -30.33
C PHE A 776 -21.75 9.26 -29.72
N TYR A 777 -20.56 8.97 -29.21
CA TYR A 777 -19.64 9.92 -28.61
C TYR A 777 -18.27 9.77 -29.30
N VAL A 778 -17.51 10.85 -29.33
CA VAL A 778 -16.12 10.83 -29.76
C VAL A 778 -15.24 11.01 -28.53
N VAL A 779 -14.26 10.12 -28.36
CA VAL A 779 -13.19 10.24 -27.37
C VAL A 779 -12.06 11.05 -28.00
N THR A 780 -11.82 12.25 -27.50
CA THR A 780 -10.73 13.11 -28.00
C THR A 780 -9.56 13.16 -27.02
N SER A 781 -8.38 12.85 -27.53
CA SER A 781 -7.10 12.93 -26.82
C SER A 781 -6.51 14.34 -26.91
N HIS A 782 -6.25 14.96 -25.77
CA HIS A 782 -5.56 16.24 -25.67
C HIS A 782 -4.15 16.02 -25.13
N TYR A 783 -3.14 16.32 -25.93
CA TYR A 783 -1.73 16.20 -25.56
C TYR A 783 -1.16 17.56 -25.16
N ASP A 784 -0.22 17.56 -24.23
CA ASP A 784 0.58 18.73 -23.91
C ASP A 784 1.57 19.01 -25.05
N GLU A 785 1.55 20.23 -25.60
CA GLU A 785 2.37 20.62 -26.77
C GLU A 785 3.89 20.60 -26.49
N VAL A 786 4.31 20.58 -25.23
CA VAL A 786 5.71 20.64 -24.82
C VAL A 786 6.26 19.27 -24.47
N THR A 787 5.49 18.44 -23.76
CA THR A 787 5.95 17.12 -23.30
C THR A 787 5.56 15.97 -24.22
N ASP A 788 4.62 16.19 -25.15
CA ASP A 788 3.98 15.14 -25.97
C ASP A 788 3.27 14.07 -25.10
N GLU A 789 3.00 14.39 -23.84
CA GLU A 789 2.26 13.52 -22.92
C GLU A 789 0.75 13.80 -23.00
N LEU A 790 -0.05 12.74 -22.89
CA LEU A 790 -1.51 12.85 -22.89
C LEU A 790 -1.99 13.59 -21.62
N HIS A 791 -2.53 14.80 -21.81
CA HIS A 791 -2.99 15.67 -20.74
C HIS A 791 -4.42 15.33 -20.27
N SER A 792 -5.34 15.04 -21.20
CA SER A 792 -6.72 14.65 -20.86
C SER A 792 -7.41 13.88 -21.99
N LEU A 793 -8.42 13.08 -21.64
CA LEU A 793 -9.39 12.51 -22.56
C LEU A 793 -10.76 13.14 -22.30
N LYS A 794 -11.50 13.43 -23.37
CA LYS A 794 -12.87 13.96 -23.27
C LYS A 794 -13.86 13.16 -24.08
N LEU A 795 -15.07 12.98 -23.53
CA LEU A 795 -16.24 12.48 -24.21
C LEU A 795 -17.03 13.65 -24.79
N THR A 796 -17.14 13.69 -26.11
CA THR A 796 -17.99 14.67 -26.79
C THR A 796 -19.16 13.96 -27.45
N TYR A 797 -20.39 14.36 -27.11
CA TYR A 797 -21.57 13.89 -27.83
C TYR A 797 -21.46 14.22 -29.32
N TYR A 798 -21.69 13.20 -30.15
CA TYR A 798 -21.59 13.32 -31.59
C TYR A 798 -22.98 13.29 -32.25
N TRP A 799 -23.76 12.23 -31.99
CA TRP A 799 -25.02 11.96 -32.67
C TRP A 799 -25.82 10.84 -31.97
N HIS A 800 -27.06 10.57 -32.37
CA HIS A 800 -27.83 9.40 -31.93
C HIS A 800 -28.69 8.81 -33.05
N VAL A 801 -28.91 7.49 -33.00
CA VAL A 801 -29.83 6.79 -33.90
C VAL A 801 -31.02 6.26 -33.08
N PRO A 802 -32.24 6.80 -33.29
CA PRO A 802 -33.43 6.22 -32.70
C PRO A 802 -33.69 4.85 -33.33
N ILE A 803 -34.01 3.86 -32.50
CA ILE A 803 -34.24 2.48 -32.94
C ILE A 803 -35.73 2.16 -32.85
N GLU A 804 -36.30 2.38 -31.67
CA GLU A 804 -37.68 2.09 -31.34
C GLU A 804 -38.13 3.03 -30.22
N PRO A 805 -38.44 4.30 -30.50
CA PRO A 805 -38.60 5.29 -29.44
C PRO A 805 -39.82 5.05 -28.54
N HIS A 806 -40.86 4.37 -29.03
CA HIS A 806 -42.09 4.08 -28.27
C HIS A 806 -42.66 2.70 -28.63
N SER A 807 -43.28 2.02 -27.66
CA SER A 807 -44.17 0.89 -27.91
C SER A 807 -45.48 1.33 -28.54
N ASP A 808 -46.26 0.36 -29.03
CA ASP A 808 -47.66 0.57 -29.48
C ASP A 808 -48.54 1.24 -28.40
N ASN A 809 -48.15 1.15 -27.12
CA ASN A 809 -48.85 1.73 -25.96
C ASN A 809 -48.22 3.04 -25.46
N GLY A 810 -47.19 3.58 -26.13
CA GLY A 810 -46.53 4.83 -25.77
C GLY A 810 -45.43 4.74 -24.71
N ASN A 811 -45.01 3.53 -24.30
CA ASN A 811 -43.88 3.36 -23.37
C ASN A 811 -42.54 3.47 -24.11
N GLN A 812 -41.58 4.18 -23.53
CA GLN A 812 -40.24 4.33 -24.11
C GLN A 812 -39.47 3.00 -24.08
N ALA A 813 -38.79 2.64 -25.18
CA ALA A 813 -37.99 1.41 -25.25
C ALA A 813 -36.66 1.52 -24.51
N ILE A 814 -36.12 0.40 -24.02
CA ILE A 814 -34.71 0.26 -23.66
C ILE A 814 -34.01 -0.50 -24.79
N ILE A 815 -32.81 -0.05 -25.13
CA ILE A 815 -31.87 -0.82 -25.94
C ILE A 815 -30.98 -1.60 -24.98
N THR A 816 -31.08 -2.93 -25.02
CA THR A 816 -30.42 -3.82 -24.05
C THR A 816 -29.02 -4.22 -24.48
N PHE A 817 -28.78 -4.30 -25.78
CA PHE A 817 -27.49 -4.68 -26.37
C PHE A 817 -27.42 -4.20 -27.82
N PHE A 818 -26.21 -3.92 -28.31
CA PHE A 818 -25.98 -3.72 -29.74
C PHE A 818 -24.64 -4.28 -30.17
N GLN A 819 -24.40 -4.46 -31.46
CA GLN A 819 -23.09 -4.83 -31.99
C GLN A 819 -22.89 -4.17 -33.35
N PHE A 820 -21.72 -3.58 -33.58
CA PHE A 820 -21.32 -3.12 -34.91
C PHE A 820 -21.08 -4.29 -35.85
N LEU A 821 -21.54 -4.20 -37.10
CA LEU A 821 -21.19 -5.16 -38.13
C LEU A 821 -19.83 -4.80 -38.75
N GLU A 822 -18.88 -5.71 -38.64
CA GLU A 822 -17.59 -5.65 -39.32
C GLU A 822 -17.75 -6.05 -40.79
N THR A 823 -17.95 -5.08 -41.68
CA THR A 823 -17.95 -5.35 -43.12
C THR A 823 -17.11 -4.35 -43.90
N GLU A 824 -16.17 -4.83 -44.71
CA GLU A 824 -15.55 -4.06 -45.81
C GLU A 824 -16.58 -3.66 -46.88
N ILE A 825 -17.75 -4.31 -46.88
CA ILE A 825 -18.84 -4.13 -47.83
C ILE A 825 -19.63 -2.86 -47.50
N GLY A 826 -19.06 -1.71 -47.86
CA GLY A 826 -19.80 -0.48 -48.12
C GLY A 826 -19.92 0.52 -46.97
N ARG A 827 -18.78 1.13 -46.60
CA ARG A 827 -18.59 2.53 -46.11
C ARG A 827 -19.62 3.20 -45.16
N LEU A 828 -20.52 2.47 -44.50
CA LEU A 828 -21.44 3.00 -43.48
C LEU A 828 -21.56 1.99 -42.32
N PRO A 829 -21.49 2.43 -41.05
CA PRO A 829 -21.67 1.56 -39.91
C PRO A 829 -23.09 1.00 -39.92
N SER A 830 -23.22 -0.32 -39.96
CA SER A 830 -24.49 -0.99 -39.65
C SER A 830 -24.35 -1.64 -38.28
N LEU A 831 -25.44 -1.73 -37.54
CA LEU A 831 -25.45 -2.37 -36.22
C LEU A 831 -26.64 -3.32 -36.11
N VAL A 832 -26.46 -4.39 -35.34
CA VAL A 832 -27.55 -5.24 -34.87
C VAL A 832 -27.87 -4.85 -33.43
N THR A 833 -29.13 -4.88 -33.03
CA THR A 833 -29.52 -4.46 -31.68
C THR A 833 -30.78 -5.14 -31.18
N THR A 834 -30.91 -5.26 -29.86
CA THR A 834 -32.07 -5.79 -29.16
C THR A 834 -32.79 -4.70 -28.36
N THR A 835 -34.11 -4.83 -28.25
CA THR A 835 -34.95 -3.92 -27.45
C THR A 835 -35.72 -4.68 -26.38
N GLN A 836 -36.10 -4.00 -25.30
CA GLN A 836 -36.93 -4.58 -24.23
C GLN A 836 -38.27 -5.16 -24.73
N PHE A 837 -38.71 -4.82 -25.94
CA PHE A 837 -39.95 -5.35 -26.53
C PHE A 837 -39.75 -6.68 -27.27
N GLY A 838 -38.60 -7.32 -27.09
CA GLY A 838 -38.27 -8.61 -27.71
C GLY A 838 -37.81 -8.49 -29.16
N ASN A 839 -37.61 -7.29 -29.70
CA ASN A 839 -37.24 -7.12 -31.11
C ASN A 839 -35.73 -7.22 -31.30
N THR A 840 -35.30 -8.03 -32.27
CA THR A 840 -33.94 -7.96 -32.83
C THR A 840 -34.00 -7.22 -34.16
N ARG A 841 -33.20 -6.16 -34.31
CA ARG A 841 -33.24 -5.25 -35.45
C ARG A 841 -31.85 -5.13 -36.07
N LEU A 842 -31.82 -5.03 -37.41
CA LEU A 842 -30.65 -4.58 -38.16
C LEU A 842 -30.88 -3.12 -38.56
N VAL A 843 -29.94 -2.27 -38.20
CA VAL A 843 -30.06 -0.82 -38.27
C VAL A 843 -28.90 -0.25 -39.05
N LYS A 844 -29.20 0.67 -39.96
CA LYS A 844 -28.19 1.43 -40.68
C LYS A 844 -27.85 2.69 -39.88
N ALA A 845 -26.64 2.78 -39.37
CA ALA A 845 -26.16 3.98 -38.70
C ALA A 845 -25.51 4.91 -39.75
N PRO A 846 -25.98 6.16 -39.92
CA PRO A 846 -25.34 7.12 -40.82
C PRO A 846 -24.00 7.60 -40.25
N ILE A 847 -23.03 7.89 -41.12
CA ILE A 847 -21.84 8.68 -40.75
C ILE A 847 -22.24 10.16 -40.76
N ALA A 848 -22.03 10.85 -39.63
CA ALA A 848 -21.99 12.30 -39.47
C ALA A 848 -23.20 13.13 -39.97
N GLY A 849 -24.12 13.50 -39.07
CA GLY A 849 -25.05 14.63 -39.26
C GLY A 849 -26.18 14.45 -40.28
N ALA A 850 -26.31 13.28 -40.91
CA ALA A 850 -27.45 12.93 -41.73
C ALA A 850 -28.61 12.41 -40.87
N THR A 851 -29.84 12.88 -41.11
CA THR A 851 -31.05 12.37 -40.45
C THR A 851 -31.14 10.86 -40.64
N PRO A 852 -31.34 10.05 -39.58
CA PRO A 852 -31.34 8.61 -39.71
C PRO A 852 -32.62 8.21 -40.46
N ASP A 853 -32.46 7.49 -41.57
CA ASP A 853 -33.60 6.97 -42.32
C ASP A 853 -34.14 5.72 -41.62
N LEU A 854 -35.07 5.91 -40.69
CA LEU A 854 -35.71 4.84 -39.94
C LEU A 854 -36.42 3.81 -40.82
N SER A 855 -36.74 4.14 -42.08
CA SER A 855 -37.32 3.17 -43.03
C SER A 855 -36.34 2.06 -43.42
N GLN A 856 -35.04 2.27 -43.19
CA GLN A 856 -33.98 1.28 -43.39
C GLN A 856 -33.81 0.33 -42.20
N ASN A 857 -34.47 0.57 -41.07
CA ASN A 857 -34.41 -0.31 -39.91
C ASN A 857 -35.32 -1.52 -40.13
N ILE A 858 -34.73 -2.70 -40.27
CA ILE A 858 -35.48 -3.93 -40.47
C ILE A 858 -35.58 -4.72 -39.17
N VAL A 859 -36.79 -5.21 -38.84
CA VAL A 859 -36.99 -6.18 -37.78
C VAL A 859 -36.61 -7.55 -38.32
N ILE A 860 -35.61 -8.18 -37.71
CA ILE A 860 -35.13 -9.51 -38.11
C ILE A 860 -36.11 -10.57 -37.62
N HIS A 861 -36.43 -10.49 -36.34
CA HIS A 861 -37.46 -11.31 -35.69
C HIS A 861 -37.87 -10.66 -34.37
N LYS A 862 -38.91 -11.25 -33.75
CA LYS A 862 -39.42 -10.88 -32.44
C LYS A 862 -39.45 -12.11 -31.53
N GLN A 863 -38.90 -11.99 -30.33
CA GLN A 863 -39.02 -12.94 -29.23
C GLN A 863 -40.41 -12.79 -28.57
N SER A 864 -40.72 -13.55 -27.52
CA SER A 864 -42.07 -13.49 -26.90
C SER A 864 -42.49 -12.04 -26.58
N MET A 865 -43.73 -11.65 -26.89
CA MET A 865 -44.20 -10.25 -26.70
C MET A 865 -44.23 -9.79 -25.23
N GLU A 866 -44.07 -10.70 -24.28
CA GLU A 866 -44.13 -10.44 -22.83
C GLU A 866 -42.75 -10.38 -22.15
N LEU A 867 -41.64 -10.66 -22.86
CA LEU A 867 -40.31 -10.87 -22.28
C LEU A 867 -39.21 -10.16 -23.08
N GLU A 868 -38.16 -9.69 -22.41
CA GLU A 868 -37.12 -8.82 -22.99
C GLU A 868 -36.11 -9.60 -23.86
N ALA A 869 -35.65 -8.96 -24.95
CA ALA A 869 -34.47 -9.41 -25.69
C ALA A 869 -33.22 -8.87 -25.02
N TRP A 870 -32.26 -9.72 -24.66
CA TRP A 870 -31.09 -9.29 -23.88
C TRP A 870 -29.80 -9.23 -24.67
N THR A 871 -29.63 -10.06 -25.69
CA THR A 871 -28.35 -10.16 -26.41
C THR A 871 -28.54 -10.56 -27.86
N THR A 872 -27.63 -10.14 -28.71
CA THR A 872 -27.57 -10.56 -30.12
C THR A 872 -26.15 -10.50 -30.66
N VAL A 873 -25.82 -11.39 -31.58
CA VAL A 873 -24.56 -11.36 -32.32
C VAL A 873 -24.86 -11.48 -33.80
N ALA A 874 -24.26 -10.63 -34.64
CA ALA A 874 -24.32 -10.71 -36.08
C ALA A 874 -22.94 -11.01 -36.67
N VAL A 875 -22.87 -12.00 -37.54
CA VAL A 875 -21.62 -12.44 -38.18
C VAL A 875 -21.80 -12.46 -39.68
N VAL A 876 -20.90 -11.79 -40.39
CA VAL A 876 -20.85 -11.85 -41.85
C VAL A 876 -19.97 -13.01 -42.26
N ASP A 877 -20.59 -14.05 -42.80
CA ASP A 877 -19.89 -15.21 -43.33
C ASP A 877 -19.71 -15.07 -44.84
N THR A 878 -18.50 -14.70 -45.25
CA THR A 878 -18.13 -14.49 -46.64
C THR A 878 -18.15 -15.78 -47.47
N ILE A 879 -18.02 -16.96 -46.83
CA ILE A 879 -18.02 -18.26 -47.52
C ILE A 879 -19.43 -18.63 -47.98
N THR A 880 -20.44 -18.53 -47.10
CA THR A 880 -21.84 -18.74 -47.51
C THR A 880 -22.49 -17.49 -48.08
N ASN A 881 -21.81 -16.35 -48.00
CA ASN A 881 -22.28 -15.03 -48.40
C ASN A 881 -23.61 -14.67 -47.71
N GLN A 882 -23.64 -14.86 -46.39
CA GLN A 882 -24.79 -14.62 -45.53
C GLN A 882 -24.38 -13.83 -44.29
N ILE A 883 -25.32 -13.08 -43.71
CA ILE A 883 -25.23 -12.57 -42.35
C ILE A 883 -26.02 -13.53 -41.45
N LEU A 884 -25.34 -14.16 -40.50
CA LEU A 884 -25.97 -14.95 -39.45
C LEU A 884 -26.24 -14.05 -38.25
N ILE A 885 -27.45 -14.12 -37.69
CA ILE A 885 -27.89 -13.32 -36.55
C ILE A 885 -28.41 -14.28 -35.49
N LEU A 886 -27.74 -14.28 -34.34
CA LEU A 886 -28.13 -15.04 -33.16
C LEU A 886 -28.69 -14.06 -32.14
N SER A 887 -29.72 -14.46 -31.40
CA SER A 887 -30.28 -13.63 -30.32
C SER A 887 -30.83 -14.47 -29.18
N GLY A 888 -30.73 -13.92 -27.97
CA GLY A 888 -31.26 -14.48 -26.73
C GLY A 888 -32.14 -13.48 -25.98
N GLY A 889 -32.97 -13.99 -25.08
CA GLY A 889 -33.84 -13.18 -24.22
C GLY A 889 -34.37 -13.97 -23.02
N ASP A 890 -35.24 -13.35 -22.23
CA ASP A 890 -35.79 -13.92 -20.98
C ASP A 890 -36.72 -15.11 -21.20
N ASP A 891 -37.18 -15.32 -22.43
CA ASP A 891 -38.06 -16.42 -22.81
C ASP A 891 -37.35 -17.77 -23.03
N SER A 892 -36.08 -17.86 -22.59
CA SER A 892 -35.18 -19.01 -22.78
C SER A 892 -34.96 -19.40 -24.23
N GLN A 893 -35.32 -18.55 -25.20
CA GLN A 893 -35.12 -18.84 -26.61
C GLN A 893 -33.75 -18.43 -27.09
N LEU A 894 -33.08 -19.34 -27.79
CA LEU A 894 -32.02 -19.01 -28.74
C LEU A 894 -32.61 -19.00 -30.15
N ILE A 895 -32.64 -17.84 -30.80
CA ILE A 895 -33.12 -17.68 -32.17
C ILE A 895 -31.92 -17.47 -33.09
N ILE A 896 -31.88 -18.22 -34.20
CA ILE A 896 -30.89 -18.08 -35.26
C ILE A 896 -31.62 -17.71 -36.54
N SER A 897 -31.22 -16.60 -37.14
CA SER A 897 -31.73 -16.06 -38.39
C SER A 897 -30.58 -15.86 -39.38
N SER A 898 -30.87 -15.91 -40.67
CA SER A 898 -29.89 -15.57 -41.71
C SER A 898 -30.44 -14.53 -42.67
N ILE A 899 -29.54 -13.77 -43.27
CA ILE A 899 -29.82 -12.84 -44.35
C ILE A 899 -28.88 -13.19 -45.50
N ALA A 900 -29.43 -13.55 -46.65
CA ALA A 900 -28.63 -13.76 -47.85
C ALA A 900 -28.17 -12.43 -48.44
N LEU A 901 -26.87 -12.29 -48.70
CA LEU A 901 -26.32 -11.15 -49.43
C LEU A 901 -26.44 -11.47 -50.92
N SER A 902 -27.54 -11.07 -51.58
CA SER A 902 -27.78 -11.40 -52.99
C SER A 902 -26.62 -10.97 -53.90
N GLY A 903 -26.10 -11.92 -54.70
CA GLY A 903 -24.94 -11.74 -55.58
C GLY A 903 -25.20 -10.78 -56.74
N GLY A 904 -24.79 -9.54 -56.58
CA GLY A 904 -24.45 -8.63 -57.67
C GLY A 904 -23.01 -8.20 -57.48
N SER A 905 -22.22 -8.13 -58.56
CA SER A 905 -20.89 -7.52 -58.51
C SER A 905 -21.05 -6.08 -58.00
N TYR A 906 -20.72 -5.83 -56.73
CA TYR A 906 -20.61 -4.49 -56.21
C TYR A 906 -19.43 -3.82 -56.92
N THR A 907 -19.70 -3.11 -58.00
CA THR A 907 -18.72 -2.14 -58.52
C THR A 907 -18.63 -0.99 -57.51
N GLU A 908 -17.48 -0.34 -57.39
CA GLU A 908 -17.25 0.78 -56.45
C GLU A 908 -18.30 1.91 -56.55
N ALA A 909 -19.10 1.96 -57.62
CA ALA A 909 -20.18 2.92 -57.82
C ALA A 909 -21.51 2.57 -57.09
N ASP A 910 -21.73 1.33 -56.65
CA ASP A 910 -22.98 0.86 -56.02
C ASP A 910 -22.90 0.78 -54.47
N ALA A 911 -22.07 1.62 -53.84
CA ALA A 911 -21.70 1.58 -52.42
C ALA A 911 -22.81 1.95 -51.40
N ARG A 912 -24.07 1.59 -51.65
CA ARG A 912 -25.18 1.74 -50.70
C ARG A 912 -25.92 0.42 -50.53
N LEU A 913 -25.54 -0.35 -49.51
CA LEU A 913 -26.35 -1.49 -49.04
C LEU A 913 -27.74 -0.95 -48.63
N ASP A 914 -28.79 -1.32 -49.36
CA ASP A 914 -30.19 -0.97 -49.07
C ASP A 914 -30.78 -2.09 -48.20
N LEU A 915 -30.91 -1.83 -46.90
CA LEU A 915 -31.34 -2.86 -45.93
C LEU A 915 -32.77 -3.35 -46.21
N THR A 916 -33.61 -2.53 -46.86
CA THR A 916 -35.00 -2.89 -47.17
C THR A 916 -35.13 -4.02 -48.19
N ARG A 917 -34.06 -4.31 -48.95
CA ARG A 917 -34.02 -5.42 -49.91
C ARG A 917 -33.57 -6.74 -49.27
N LEU A 918 -33.11 -6.69 -48.03
CA LEU A 918 -32.70 -7.86 -47.28
C LEU A 918 -33.95 -8.56 -46.74
N SER A 919 -34.04 -9.87 -46.96
CA SER A 919 -35.13 -10.70 -46.45
C SER A 919 -34.58 -11.62 -45.35
N PRO A 920 -34.77 -11.29 -44.06
CA PRO A 920 -34.34 -12.16 -42.98
C PRO A 920 -35.15 -13.45 -42.98
N GLN A 921 -34.45 -14.57 -42.86
CA GLN A 921 -35.02 -15.90 -42.75
C GLN A 921 -34.70 -16.47 -41.37
N LYS A 922 -35.72 -16.76 -40.57
CA LYS A 922 -35.55 -17.50 -39.32
C LYS A 922 -35.16 -18.95 -39.64
N LEU A 923 -33.97 -19.35 -39.22
CA LEU A 923 -33.45 -20.71 -39.42
C LEU A 923 -33.88 -21.64 -38.28
N LEU A 924 -33.78 -21.18 -37.03
CA LEU A 924 -34.03 -21.97 -35.84
C LEU A 924 -34.60 -21.10 -34.71
N ALA A 925 -35.44 -21.69 -33.87
CA ALA A 925 -35.67 -21.24 -32.50
C ALA A 925 -35.58 -22.44 -31.56
N ASP A 926 -34.57 -22.45 -30.70
CA ASP A 926 -34.38 -23.46 -29.68
C ASP A 926 -34.91 -22.99 -28.32
N ARG A 927 -35.62 -23.87 -27.63
CA ARG A 927 -36.12 -23.71 -26.24
C ARG A 927 -35.74 -24.87 -25.34
N ARG A 928 -34.92 -25.80 -25.84
CA ARG A 928 -34.68 -27.09 -25.18
C ARG A 928 -33.40 -27.10 -24.38
N ASN A 929 -32.40 -26.30 -24.78
CA ASN A 929 -31.09 -26.34 -24.16
C ASN A 929 -30.95 -25.40 -22.95
N HIS A 930 -31.83 -24.42 -22.80
CA HIS A 930 -31.81 -23.43 -21.72
C HIS A 930 -33.07 -23.51 -20.87
N SER A 931 -32.91 -23.43 -19.54
CA SER A 931 -34.01 -23.41 -18.57
C SER A 931 -34.32 -22.03 -18.00
N ALA A 932 -33.51 -21.02 -18.33
CA ALA A 932 -33.74 -19.62 -18.02
C ALA A 932 -33.29 -18.72 -19.19
N GLY A 933 -33.35 -17.40 -19.04
CA GLY A 933 -33.06 -16.45 -20.13
C GLY A 933 -31.65 -16.60 -20.71
N VAL A 934 -31.50 -16.42 -22.02
CA VAL A 934 -30.19 -16.43 -22.72
C VAL A 934 -29.69 -14.99 -22.81
N VAL A 935 -28.62 -14.68 -22.08
CA VAL A 935 -28.18 -13.29 -21.84
C VAL A 935 -26.78 -12.98 -22.37
N ALA A 936 -26.02 -14.00 -22.76
CA ALA A 936 -24.75 -13.82 -23.46
C ALA A 936 -24.66 -14.76 -24.67
N ILE A 937 -24.13 -14.26 -25.79
CA ILE A 937 -23.79 -15.05 -26.97
C ILE A 937 -22.40 -14.61 -27.44
N PHE A 938 -21.51 -15.55 -27.73
CA PHE A 938 -20.19 -15.25 -28.27
C PHE A 938 -19.86 -16.19 -29.44
N TRP A 939 -19.41 -15.63 -30.57
CA TRP A 939 -19.09 -16.39 -31.78
C TRP A 939 -17.62 -16.82 -31.80
N LEU A 940 -17.36 -18.13 -31.89
CA LEU A 940 -15.98 -18.66 -31.94
C LEU A 940 -15.46 -18.84 -33.37
N GLY A 941 -16.35 -18.94 -34.38
CA GLY A 941 -15.96 -19.13 -35.78
C GLY A 941 -16.39 -20.46 -36.36
N ARG A 942 -15.69 -20.92 -37.40
CA ARG A 942 -15.89 -22.25 -37.99
C ARG A 942 -15.11 -23.30 -37.21
N HIS A 943 -15.67 -24.50 -37.16
CA HIS A 943 -15.05 -25.63 -36.50
C HIS A 943 -13.67 -25.97 -37.11
N PRO A 944 -12.63 -26.27 -36.30
CA PRO A 944 -11.25 -26.39 -36.79
C PRO A 944 -10.96 -27.61 -37.69
N SER A 945 -11.92 -28.52 -37.87
CA SER A 945 -11.77 -29.77 -38.64
C SER A 945 -11.33 -29.61 -40.10
N HIS A 946 -11.40 -28.40 -40.68
CA HIS A 946 -11.10 -28.14 -42.09
C HIS A 946 -9.79 -27.37 -42.34
N ALA A 947 -9.05 -26.96 -41.30
CA ALA A 947 -7.90 -26.05 -41.44
C ALA A 947 -6.58 -26.71 -41.92
N MET A 948 -6.55 -28.03 -42.15
CA MET A 948 -5.33 -28.77 -42.54
C MET A 948 -5.64 -29.73 -43.69
N GLY A 949 -5.50 -29.26 -44.93
CA GLY A 949 -5.74 -30.05 -46.13
C GLY A 949 -5.01 -29.50 -47.35
N GLU A 950 -3.70 -29.22 -47.24
CA GLU A 950 -2.86 -29.14 -48.44
C GLU A 950 -2.49 -30.56 -48.88
N GLY A 951 -3.10 -30.98 -49.99
CA GLY A 951 -2.67 -32.14 -50.77
C GLY A 951 -3.40 -33.44 -50.48
N THR A 952 -4.41 -33.75 -51.28
CA THR A 952 -4.48 -34.98 -52.10
C THR A 952 -5.81 -35.01 -52.87
N ASP A 953 -5.74 -35.46 -54.12
CA ASP A 953 -6.86 -35.75 -55.00
C ASP A 953 -7.90 -36.67 -54.34
N VAL A 954 -9.12 -36.17 -54.13
CA VAL A 954 -10.33 -37.01 -54.04
C VAL A 954 -11.46 -36.31 -54.78
N GLN A 955 -11.85 -36.92 -55.91
CA GLN A 955 -13.07 -36.62 -56.65
C GLN A 955 -14.31 -37.11 -55.87
N ASP A 956 -15.42 -36.39 -56.05
CA ASP A 956 -16.80 -36.81 -55.80
C ASP A 956 -17.28 -36.95 -54.33
N THR A 957 -17.32 -35.83 -53.61
CA THR A 957 -18.41 -35.51 -52.65
C THR A 957 -18.53 -33.99 -52.54
N PRO A 958 -19.74 -33.39 -52.45
CA PRO A 958 -19.84 -31.95 -52.23
C PRO A 958 -19.20 -31.64 -50.87
N ALA A 959 -18.11 -30.86 -50.86
CA ALA A 959 -17.45 -30.43 -49.63
C ALA A 959 -18.49 -29.73 -48.73
N GLN A 960 -18.95 -30.42 -47.67
CA GLN A 960 -19.79 -29.80 -46.67
C GLN A 960 -18.96 -28.76 -45.94
N SER A 961 -19.37 -27.49 -46.00
CA SER A 961 -18.71 -26.42 -45.25
C SER A 961 -18.70 -26.78 -43.76
N PRO A 962 -17.58 -26.55 -43.06
CA PRO A 962 -17.46 -26.95 -41.66
C PRO A 962 -18.53 -26.24 -40.81
N PRO A 963 -19.06 -26.92 -39.78
CA PRO A 963 -20.05 -26.33 -38.87
C PRO A 963 -19.48 -25.12 -38.12
N TYR A 964 -20.35 -24.33 -37.51
CA TYR A 964 -19.98 -23.18 -36.70
C TYR A 964 -19.92 -23.53 -35.22
N LEU A 965 -19.01 -22.87 -34.50
CA LEU A 965 -18.87 -22.92 -33.06
C LEU A 965 -19.27 -21.59 -32.44
N PHE A 966 -20.08 -21.64 -31.40
CA PHE A 966 -20.43 -20.46 -30.61
C PHE A 966 -20.79 -20.85 -29.17
N LEU A 967 -20.70 -19.89 -28.27
CA LEU A 967 -21.01 -20.02 -26.86
C LEU A 967 -22.29 -19.28 -26.51
N THR A 968 -23.00 -19.78 -25.50
CA THR A 968 -24.08 -19.03 -24.84
C THR A 968 -23.92 -19.04 -23.33
N GLY A 969 -24.26 -17.93 -22.70
CA GLY A 969 -24.48 -17.79 -21.27
C GLY A 969 -25.97 -17.58 -20.94
N SER A 970 -26.40 -18.11 -19.80
CA SER A 970 -27.79 -18.02 -19.36
C SER A 970 -27.89 -17.78 -17.85
N TYR A 971 -29.01 -17.21 -17.42
CA TYR A 971 -29.40 -17.11 -16.02
C TYR A 971 -29.56 -18.46 -15.32
N ASP A 972 -29.62 -19.57 -16.07
CA ASP A 972 -29.60 -20.91 -15.50
C ASP A 972 -28.19 -21.36 -15.09
N GLU A 973 -27.23 -20.42 -15.06
CA GLU A 973 -25.89 -20.58 -14.48
C GLU A 973 -24.94 -21.45 -15.31
N HIS A 974 -25.28 -21.73 -16.56
CA HIS A 974 -24.47 -22.56 -17.44
C HIS A 974 -23.91 -21.79 -18.64
N LEU A 975 -22.62 -22.00 -18.89
CA LEU A 975 -21.95 -21.69 -20.16
C LEU A 975 -22.01 -22.93 -21.05
N ARG A 976 -22.48 -22.77 -22.29
CA ARG A 976 -22.67 -23.87 -23.24
C ARG A 976 -21.95 -23.62 -24.55
N LEU A 977 -21.29 -24.65 -25.07
CA LEU A 977 -20.71 -24.69 -26.41
C LEU A 977 -21.64 -25.40 -27.36
N PHE A 978 -21.94 -24.74 -28.47
CA PHE A 978 -22.82 -25.25 -29.51
C PHE A 978 -22.08 -25.49 -30.81
N LEU A 979 -22.50 -26.55 -31.49
CA LEU A 979 -22.17 -26.86 -32.87
C LEU A 979 -23.39 -26.60 -33.75
N LEU A 980 -23.27 -25.65 -34.68
CA LEU A 980 -24.32 -25.35 -35.67
C LEU A 980 -23.89 -25.90 -37.04
N PRO A 981 -24.59 -26.91 -37.58
CA PRO A 981 -24.34 -27.38 -38.95
C PRO A 981 -24.45 -26.23 -39.96
N SER A 982 -23.56 -26.18 -40.96
CA SER A 982 -23.61 -25.13 -41.99
C SER A 982 -24.99 -25.13 -42.68
N PRO A 983 -25.77 -24.03 -42.61
CA PRO A 983 -27.10 -23.98 -43.19
C PRO A 983 -27.00 -24.10 -44.72
N SER A 984 -27.37 -25.26 -45.27
CA SER A 984 -27.78 -25.30 -46.66
C SER A 984 -29.21 -24.75 -46.75
N LEU A 985 -29.51 -23.95 -47.77
CA LEU A 985 -30.82 -23.30 -47.99
C LEU A 985 -32.03 -24.27 -48.05
N HIS A 986 -31.81 -25.59 -47.97
CA HIS A 986 -32.82 -26.61 -48.19
C HIS A 986 -33.00 -27.64 -47.06
N ASP A 987 -32.19 -27.63 -46.00
CA ASP A 987 -32.33 -28.62 -44.93
C ASP A 987 -32.73 -27.99 -43.58
N GLN A 988 -34.05 -27.87 -43.37
CA GLN A 988 -34.64 -27.40 -42.10
C GLN A 988 -34.55 -28.43 -40.95
N LYS A 989 -33.81 -29.54 -41.12
CA LYS A 989 -33.68 -30.60 -40.10
C LYS A 989 -32.34 -30.63 -39.38
N SER A 990 -31.41 -29.74 -39.68
CA SER A 990 -30.14 -29.64 -38.93
C SER A 990 -30.43 -29.27 -37.48
N ARG A 991 -30.16 -30.21 -36.57
CA ARG A 991 -30.34 -29.98 -35.13
C ARG A 991 -29.15 -29.20 -34.60
N LEU A 992 -29.45 -28.20 -33.78
CA LEU A 992 -28.44 -27.54 -32.94
C LEU A 992 -27.97 -28.55 -31.88
N GLU A 993 -26.67 -28.75 -31.80
CA GLU A 993 -26.05 -29.70 -30.88
C GLU A 993 -25.27 -28.98 -29.79
N THR A 994 -25.56 -29.30 -28.53
CA THR A 994 -24.77 -28.86 -27.37
C THR A 994 -23.63 -29.85 -27.19
N ILE A 995 -22.40 -29.41 -27.45
CA ILE A 995 -21.20 -30.27 -27.45
C ILE A 995 -20.33 -30.08 -26.20
N GLY A 996 -20.61 -29.06 -25.39
CA GLY A 996 -19.95 -28.84 -24.11
C GLY A 996 -20.80 -27.96 -23.19
N THR A 997 -20.69 -28.17 -21.88
CA THR A 997 -21.38 -27.35 -20.87
C THR A 997 -20.54 -27.30 -19.59
N ILE A 998 -20.50 -26.13 -18.95
CA ILE A 998 -19.97 -25.96 -17.60
C ILE A 998 -20.94 -25.13 -16.78
N HIS A 999 -21.09 -25.52 -15.51
CA HIS A 999 -21.86 -24.78 -14.52
C HIS A 999 -20.93 -23.83 -13.77
N LEU A 1000 -21.26 -22.54 -13.73
CA LEU A 1000 -20.43 -21.50 -13.13
C LEU A 1000 -21.05 -20.87 -11.87
N GLU A 1001 -22.26 -21.29 -11.47
CA GLU A 1001 -23.06 -20.73 -10.38
C GLU A 1001 -23.40 -19.24 -10.62
N GLY A 1002 -24.61 -18.76 -10.32
CA GLY A 1002 -24.92 -17.32 -10.34
C GLY A 1002 -25.10 -16.63 -11.71
N GLY A 1003 -25.33 -17.34 -12.82
CA GLY A 1003 -25.75 -16.76 -14.11
C GLY A 1003 -24.61 -16.20 -14.97
N VAL A 1004 -24.57 -16.53 -16.27
CA VAL A 1004 -23.49 -16.12 -17.19
C VAL A 1004 -23.90 -14.91 -18.02
N TRP A 1005 -23.48 -13.70 -17.60
CA TRP A 1005 -23.99 -12.42 -18.10
C TRP A 1005 -23.24 -11.84 -19.30
N ARG A 1006 -21.90 -11.91 -19.31
CA ARG A 1006 -21.04 -11.46 -20.43
C ARG A 1006 -19.95 -12.48 -20.70
N ILE A 1007 -19.55 -12.60 -21.96
CA ILE A 1007 -18.47 -13.48 -22.42
C ILE A 1007 -17.53 -12.65 -23.30
N ILE A 1008 -16.25 -12.63 -22.94
CA ILE A 1008 -15.19 -11.95 -23.70
C ILE A 1008 -14.08 -12.97 -24.00
N LEU A 1009 -13.64 -13.05 -25.25
CA LEU A 1009 -12.47 -13.84 -25.62
C LEU A 1009 -11.21 -13.03 -25.34
N LEU A 1010 -10.34 -13.57 -24.47
CA LEU A 1010 -9.04 -12.99 -24.18
C LEU A 1010 -7.99 -13.46 -25.18
N ASP A 1011 -7.86 -14.77 -25.37
CA ASP A 1011 -6.80 -15.34 -26.19
C ASP A 1011 -7.27 -16.64 -26.88
N THR A 1012 -6.66 -16.95 -28.03
CA THR A 1012 -6.84 -18.21 -28.74
C THR A 1012 -5.48 -18.70 -29.21
N TYR A 1013 -5.12 -19.94 -28.88
CA TYR A 1013 -3.84 -20.49 -29.28
C TYR A 1013 -3.86 -22.03 -29.35
N THR A 1014 -2.90 -22.59 -30.08
CA THR A 1014 -2.78 -24.02 -30.34
C THR A 1014 -1.45 -24.54 -29.76
N THR A 1015 -1.48 -25.52 -28.86
CA THR A 1015 -0.28 -26.01 -28.14
C THR A 1015 0.39 -27.19 -28.84
N GLU A 1016 -0.41 -28.19 -29.24
CA GLU A 1016 0.00 -29.32 -30.08
C GLU A 1016 -0.71 -29.22 -31.44
N VAL A 1017 -0.26 -29.94 -32.46
CA VAL A 1017 -0.79 -29.87 -33.85
C VAL A 1017 -2.34 -30.00 -33.94
N LEU A 1018 -3.00 -30.43 -32.87
CA LEU A 1018 -4.41 -30.79 -32.81
C LEU A 1018 -5.16 -30.29 -31.54
N VAL A 1019 -4.61 -29.37 -30.74
CA VAL A 1019 -5.26 -28.85 -29.51
C VAL A 1019 -5.37 -27.33 -29.56
N THR A 1020 -6.60 -26.81 -29.66
CA THR A 1020 -6.89 -25.37 -29.64
C THR A 1020 -7.50 -24.97 -28.30
N ASN A 1021 -6.94 -23.96 -27.66
CA ASN A 1021 -7.42 -23.36 -26.41
C ASN A 1021 -8.03 -21.98 -26.68
N TYR A 1022 -9.19 -21.73 -26.08
CA TYR A 1022 -9.83 -20.43 -26.00
C TYR A 1022 -9.87 -19.99 -24.54
N ILE A 1023 -9.36 -18.79 -24.25
CA ILE A 1023 -9.40 -18.20 -22.92
C ILE A 1023 -10.55 -17.20 -22.87
N LEU A 1024 -11.51 -17.45 -21.99
CA LEU A 1024 -12.75 -16.69 -21.88
C LEU A 1024 -12.78 -15.96 -20.53
N LEU A 1025 -13.11 -14.68 -20.56
CA LEU A 1025 -13.45 -13.89 -19.38
C LEU A 1025 -14.98 -13.75 -19.28
N ILE A 1026 -15.51 -14.03 -18.10
CA ILE A 1026 -16.95 -14.14 -17.86
C ILE A 1026 -17.36 -13.28 -16.68
N ALA A 1027 -18.44 -12.50 -16.86
CA ALA A 1027 -19.18 -11.88 -15.77
C ALA A 1027 -20.21 -12.89 -15.23
N GLY A 1028 -19.95 -13.46 -14.05
CA GLY A 1028 -20.85 -14.38 -13.35
C GLY A 1028 -21.74 -13.59 -12.39
N HIS A 1029 -22.94 -13.28 -12.87
CA HIS A 1029 -23.84 -12.25 -12.35
C HIS A 1029 -23.92 -12.21 -10.82
N ALA A 1030 -24.09 -13.32 -10.11
CA ALA A 1030 -24.18 -13.34 -8.63
C ALA A 1030 -22.96 -13.95 -7.90
N THR A 1031 -21.94 -14.43 -8.60
CA THR A 1031 -20.85 -15.27 -8.05
C THR A 1031 -19.46 -14.76 -8.37
N GLY A 1032 -19.36 -13.63 -9.08
CA GLY A 1032 -18.10 -12.95 -9.34
C GLY A 1032 -17.68 -12.96 -10.80
N ALA A 1033 -16.39 -12.80 -11.07
CA ALA A 1033 -15.84 -12.87 -12.42
C ALA A 1033 -14.98 -14.14 -12.61
N PHE A 1034 -15.01 -14.74 -13.80
CA PHE A 1034 -14.33 -16.01 -14.07
C PHE A 1034 -13.41 -15.91 -15.27
N VAL A 1035 -12.25 -16.56 -15.20
CA VAL A 1035 -11.47 -16.95 -16.37
C VAL A 1035 -11.70 -18.43 -16.61
N VAL A 1036 -12.18 -18.77 -17.81
CA VAL A 1036 -12.51 -20.14 -18.23
C VAL A 1036 -11.74 -20.49 -19.49
N ARG A 1037 -11.01 -21.60 -19.45
CA ARG A 1037 -10.40 -22.21 -20.62
C ARG A 1037 -11.38 -23.18 -21.27
N LEU A 1038 -11.57 -23.04 -22.57
CA LEU A 1038 -12.18 -24.06 -23.42
C LEU A 1038 -11.09 -24.70 -24.29
N THR A 1039 -10.87 -25.99 -24.09
CA THR A 1039 -9.94 -26.80 -24.88
C THR A 1039 -10.71 -27.65 -25.89
N CYS A 1040 -10.36 -27.51 -27.16
CA CYS A 1040 -10.85 -28.33 -28.28
C CYS A 1040 -9.70 -29.22 -28.78
N LYS A 1041 -9.79 -30.53 -28.56
CA LYS A 1041 -8.74 -31.50 -28.91
C LYS A 1041 -9.25 -32.49 -29.94
N ARG A 1042 -8.50 -32.70 -31.02
CA ARG A 1042 -8.76 -33.80 -31.98
C ARG A 1042 -8.08 -35.09 -31.49
N GLY A 1043 -8.87 -36.13 -31.28
CA GLY A 1043 -8.42 -37.48 -30.92
C GLY A 1043 -7.82 -38.25 -32.09
N LEU A 1044 -7.27 -39.44 -31.81
CA LEU A 1044 -6.61 -40.31 -32.79
C LEU A 1044 -7.58 -40.92 -33.82
N ASP A 1045 -8.87 -41.02 -33.48
CA ASP A 1045 -9.93 -41.59 -34.31
C ASP A 1045 -10.73 -40.53 -35.09
N ASP A 1046 -10.20 -39.30 -35.21
CA ASP A 1046 -10.89 -38.11 -35.77
C ASP A 1046 -12.09 -37.58 -34.98
N ASP A 1047 -12.34 -38.12 -33.78
CA ASP A 1047 -13.32 -37.58 -32.82
C ASP A 1047 -12.76 -36.33 -32.10
N TRP A 1048 -13.63 -35.37 -31.80
CA TRP A 1048 -13.28 -34.13 -31.11
C TRP A 1048 -13.74 -34.16 -29.65
N GLU A 1049 -12.81 -33.86 -28.74
CA GLU A 1049 -13.06 -33.70 -27.31
C GLU A 1049 -13.09 -32.20 -26.95
N TYR A 1050 -14.10 -31.81 -26.17
CA TYR A 1050 -14.27 -30.44 -25.68
C TYR A 1050 -14.27 -30.43 -24.16
N ALA A 1051 -13.44 -29.60 -23.55
CA ALA A 1051 -13.33 -29.50 -22.11
C ALA A 1051 -13.33 -28.03 -21.67
N PHE A 1052 -14.15 -27.73 -20.67
CA PHE A 1052 -14.10 -26.46 -19.95
C PHE A 1052 -13.32 -26.63 -18.64
N LYS A 1053 -12.50 -25.64 -18.31
CA LYS A 1053 -11.78 -25.55 -17.03
C LYS A 1053 -11.87 -24.13 -16.50
N VAL A 1054 -12.31 -23.95 -15.26
CA VAL A 1054 -12.20 -22.66 -14.57
C VAL A 1054 -10.74 -22.47 -14.18
N GLU A 1055 -10.09 -21.47 -14.76
CA GLU A 1055 -8.69 -21.12 -14.47
C GLU A 1055 -8.59 -20.17 -13.29
N LYS A 1056 -9.59 -19.28 -13.12
CA LYS A 1056 -9.68 -18.36 -11.98
C LYS A 1056 -11.13 -17.95 -11.73
N GLN A 1057 -11.49 -17.78 -10.47
CA GLN A 1057 -12.71 -17.12 -10.03
C GLN A 1057 -12.34 -15.96 -9.09
N PHE A 1058 -12.97 -14.81 -9.27
CA PHE A 1058 -12.79 -13.61 -8.46
C PHE A 1058 -14.09 -13.27 -7.75
N THR A 1059 -14.11 -13.35 -6.41
CA THR A 1059 -15.33 -13.33 -5.57
C THR A 1059 -15.43 -12.14 -4.62
N GLU A 1060 -14.61 -11.09 -4.79
CA GLU A 1060 -14.59 -9.92 -3.87
C GLU A 1060 -15.79 -8.96 -4.04
N HIS A 1061 -16.62 -9.19 -5.07
CA HIS A 1061 -17.83 -8.43 -5.28
C HIS A 1061 -18.90 -8.84 -4.26
N GLU A 1062 -19.52 -7.86 -3.61
CA GLU A 1062 -20.62 -8.07 -2.65
C GLU A 1062 -22.00 -7.96 -3.33
N SER A 1063 -22.01 -7.71 -4.64
CA SER A 1063 -23.22 -7.58 -5.43
C SER A 1063 -23.04 -8.10 -6.87
N LEU A 1064 -24.05 -7.85 -7.70
CA LEU A 1064 -24.15 -8.42 -9.03
C LEU A 1064 -23.06 -7.91 -9.98
N VAL A 1065 -22.28 -8.80 -10.60
CA VAL A 1065 -21.23 -8.46 -11.57
C VAL A 1065 -21.81 -8.34 -12.97
N TYR A 1066 -21.93 -7.09 -13.46
CA TYR A 1066 -22.50 -6.80 -14.79
C TYR A 1066 -21.46 -6.57 -15.88
N ALA A 1067 -20.25 -6.15 -15.52
CA ALA A 1067 -19.25 -5.78 -16.51
C ALA A 1067 -17.86 -6.26 -16.12
N VAL A 1068 -17.17 -6.83 -17.11
CA VAL A 1068 -15.79 -7.28 -17.04
C VAL A 1068 -15.07 -6.84 -18.32
N VAL A 1069 -13.82 -6.42 -18.21
CA VAL A 1069 -12.90 -6.18 -19.35
C VAL A 1069 -11.50 -6.57 -18.94
N ALA A 1070 -10.64 -6.86 -19.91
CA ALA A 1070 -9.24 -7.12 -19.62
C ALA A 1070 -8.30 -6.57 -20.69
N LYS A 1071 -7.10 -6.21 -20.24
CA LYS A 1071 -5.98 -5.83 -21.07
C LYS A 1071 -4.93 -6.94 -21.01
N LYS A 1072 -4.27 -7.24 -22.14
CA LYS A 1072 -3.10 -8.10 -22.15
C LYS A 1072 -1.88 -7.32 -21.65
N ASP A 1073 -1.09 -7.91 -20.77
CA ASP A 1073 0.18 -7.33 -20.33
C ASP A 1073 1.18 -7.38 -21.50
N GLU A 1074 1.82 -6.25 -21.80
CA GLU A 1074 2.78 -6.15 -22.92
C GLU A 1074 4.17 -6.68 -22.56
N LEU A 1075 4.49 -6.76 -21.26
CA LEU A 1075 5.80 -7.15 -20.73
C LEU A 1075 5.84 -8.62 -20.33
N VAL A 1076 4.72 -9.16 -19.84
CA VAL A 1076 4.61 -10.55 -19.36
C VAL A 1076 3.72 -11.36 -20.28
N HIS A 1077 4.32 -12.33 -20.97
CA HIS A 1077 3.58 -13.21 -21.88
C HIS A 1077 2.53 -14.02 -21.09
N GLY A 1078 1.30 -14.09 -21.62
CA GLY A 1078 0.20 -14.82 -20.98
C GLY A 1078 -0.45 -14.12 -19.78
N LYS A 1079 0.02 -12.93 -19.36
CA LYS A 1079 -0.61 -12.16 -18.29
C LYS A 1079 -1.72 -11.25 -18.81
N TRP A 1080 -2.78 -11.18 -18.04
CA TRP A 1080 -3.97 -10.37 -18.24
C TRP A 1080 -4.30 -9.57 -17.00
N ASP A 1081 -4.72 -8.36 -17.27
CA ASP A 1081 -4.96 -7.27 -16.34
C ASP A 1081 -6.47 -7.00 -16.41
N VAL A 1082 -7.22 -7.50 -15.44
CA VAL A 1082 -8.69 -7.61 -15.48
C VAL A 1082 -9.34 -6.56 -14.60
N ILE A 1083 -10.45 -6.00 -15.10
CA ILE A 1083 -11.32 -5.07 -14.39
C ILE A 1083 -12.70 -5.69 -14.33
N SER A 1084 -13.28 -5.74 -13.15
CA SER A 1084 -14.65 -6.19 -12.94
C SER A 1084 -15.42 -5.18 -12.09
N THR A 1085 -16.72 -5.06 -12.34
CA THR A 1085 -17.59 -4.11 -11.66
C THR A 1085 -18.82 -4.80 -11.08
N SER A 1086 -19.28 -4.35 -9.92
CA SER A 1086 -20.51 -4.83 -9.30
C SER A 1086 -21.49 -3.70 -8.99
N PHE A 1087 -22.76 -4.00 -9.22
CA PHE A 1087 -23.81 -2.98 -9.41
C PHE A 1087 -24.26 -2.29 -8.12
N TYR A 1088 -24.76 -3.03 -7.13
CA TYR A 1088 -25.39 -2.45 -5.93
C TYR A 1088 -24.39 -1.89 -4.92
N ASP A 1089 -23.24 -2.54 -4.77
CA ASP A 1089 -22.12 -2.09 -3.93
C ASP A 1089 -21.21 -1.09 -4.67
N LYS A 1090 -21.49 -0.85 -5.97
CA LYS A 1090 -20.83 0.12 -6.84
C LYS A 1090 -19.32 -0.13 -6.94
N LYS A 1091 -18.86 -1.35 -6.67
CA LYS A 1091 -17.43 -1.64 -6.59
C LYS A 1091 -16.83 -1.77 -7.98
N ILE A 1092 -15.66 -1.17 -8.16
CA ILE A 1092 -14.73 -1.51 -9.23
C ILE A 1092 -13.52 -2.23 -8.62
N CYS A 1093 -13.19 -3.39 -9.18
CA CYS A 1093 -12.12 -4.26 -8.71
C CYS A 1093 -11.13 -4.52 -9.84
N ASN A 1094 -9.84 -4.41 -9.51
CA ASN A 1094 -8.74 -4.72 -10.43
C ASN A 1094 -8.06 -6.01 -9.96
N TRP A 1095 -7.80 -6.94 -10.86
CA TRP A 1095 -7.12 -8.19 -10.54
C TRP A 1095 -6.38 -8.76 -11.74
N GLY A 1096 -5.23 -9.40 -11.49
CA GLY A 1096 -4.43 -10.03 -12.53
C GLY A 1096 -4.74 -11.52 -12.70
N TRP A 1097 -4.58 -12.04 -13.91
CA TRP A 1097 -4.55 -13.48 -14.21
C TRP A 1097 -3.36 -13.80 -15.12
N VAL A 1098 -2.70 -14.93 -14.90
CA VAL A 1098 -1.60 -15.39 -15.74
C VAL A 1098 -1.97 -16.76 -16.28
N ASP A 1099 -1.83 -16.94 -17.60
CA ASP A 1099 -1.98 -18.22 -18.26
C ASP A 1099 -0.73 -19.08 -18.03
N GLU A 1100 -0.77 -19.92 -16.99
CA GLU A 1100 0.35 -20.80 -16.61
C GLU A 1100 0.74 -21.80 -17.71
N GLU A 1101 -0.09 -22.04 -18.72
CA GLU A 1101 0.25 -22.89 -19.87
C GLU A 1101 1.05 -22.15 -20.96
N LYS A 1102 1.20 -20.82 -20.85
CA LYS A 1102 2.03 -19.99 -21.73
C LYS A 1102 3.31 -19.46 -21.06
N GLU A 1103 3.44 -19.63 -19.76
CA GLU A 1103 4.68 -19.42 -18.99
C GLU A 1103 5.69 -20.54 -19.26
#